data_AF-A0A9W3P6Y7-F1
#
_entry.id   AF-A0A9W3P6Y7-F1
#
_cell.length_a   1.000
_cell.length_b   1.000
_cell.length_c   1.000
_cell.angle_alpha   90.00
_cell.angle_beta   90.00
_cell.angle_gamma   90.00
#
_symmetry.space_group_name_H-M   'P 1'
#
loop_
_entity.id
_entity.type
_entity.pdbx_description
1 polymer ?
#
loop_
_entity_poly.entity_id
_entity_poly.type
_entity_poly.pdbx_seq_one_letter_code
_entity_poly.pdbx_strand_id
1 'polypeptide(L)'
;MKASNITKLATTGLVVLGALTFPSSSLAEVGNQATKKIEMVQEQNQETVKSGEVTQKDLLKLQDYLKQQEKLFADEDKLKEQQNKEKDITVENKELENKFVELQTKQDKLAKEIQTFKESIKYPSETVGVEKKDENKVETEQDAEKEYVKKREDNKKAVKEVQDKLQELKVKEEQQKKEAELKAKQEAELKAKQEAELKAKEESDSKAKVEAETKAKEEADAKVKKEAEDKAKLDAETKAKQEAELKEKQDKEEKAKVEAETKAKQESELKVKEEQEKKDAETKAKADAELKAKEESELKAKQEAELKAKEEAELKAKSVAPQLASSQASDRPVIKRIKMEKNFLTYEEPSLSSPISCEYLPQTVNVVEEGKDGWVKIKTYFGDKWLLIEQTKRVKIDRVFYTYNEPSLSSGISSGFSPQTVTVLEERPDGWMKIKTYFGDKWMLKEQKKLPMDRDFYTYNGPSLSSGVSSYFLAQKLEVIEERADGWVKVNTYLGHKWVTKDMKKVWMTKNFFIYNDASLSSGIASECGAQPVGVLEEREDGWIKIDTWLGHKWVKTTEKKVWMTKNFFLYNDSNYESGIASECSPQPVGVIEERAGGWIKIHTWLGHKWVNTVQNEAKHENIYFNKVFFAYDSPNFSSNVAGKFAPQTVEVKEKRGAWVRIGTGLGDKWVNKDTLNNDLVLLDVPHYYQYPSLYNGCEVVSLQMLVEYHTGQRFNMVNFAMQMPMDTTPMVKQGGRYKTWGDPDVGFVGDVTGKRPGFSINPAPLKRLLDQYAKGTNLTGSSFSVLENYVRNGKPVVAWVTEGLTTPNSSVTWKTPSGKTIYAKFNTHAVTITGVDGNNVYYNDPVTGQKNARASKSHFENIYNQMGQKALSIN
;
A
#
# COMPACT_ATOMS: atom_id res chain seq x y z
N MET A 1 40.21 -43.82 18.24
CA MET A 1 40.00 -45.00 19.10
C MET A 1 38.57 -44.99 19.62
N LYS A 2 37.92 -46.16 19.53
CA LYS A 2 36.63 -46.59 20.13
C LYS A 2 35.33 -45.87 19.72
N ALA A 3 34.65 -46.52 18.77
CA ALA A 3 33.20 -46.63 18.68
C ALA A 3 32.65 -47.58 19.77
N SER A 4 31.30 -47.63 19.86
CA SER A 4 30.41 -48.61 20.56
C SER A 4 29.68 -47.98 21.77
N ASN A 5 28.36 -48.04 21.96
CA ASN A 5 27.27 -48.73 21.25
C ASN A 5 25.90 -48.31 21.83
N ILE A 6 24.86 -48.29 20.97
CA ILE A 6 23.51 -48.87 21.16
C ILE A 6 22.53 -48.22 22.19
N THR A 7 21.19 -48.11 22.04
CA THR A 7 20.15 -48.21 20.97
C THR A 7 18.77 -47.99 21.68
N LYS A 8 17.85 -47.17 21.10
CA LYS A 8 16.34 -47.24 21.12
C LYS A 8 15.55 -47.23 22.45
N LEU A 9 14.31 -46.76 22.60
CA LEU A 9 13.26 -46.04 21.82
C LEU A 9 12.13 -45.73 22.83
N ALA A 10 11.42 -44.60 22.68
CA ALA A 10 9.95 -44.44 22.80
C ALA A 10 9.59 -43.01 23.30
N THR A 11 9.23 -42.09 22.41
CA THR A 11 7.86 -41.70 21.97
C THR A 11 7.05 -40.85 22.96
N THR A 12 6.64 -39.67 22.46
CA THR A 12 5.44 -38.86 22.74
C THR A 12 5.60 -37.61 23.63
N GLY A 13 5.31 -36.43 23.06
CA GLY A 13 4.67 -35.33 23.80
C GLY A 13 5.17 -33.90 23.54
N LEU A 14 4.61 -33.25 22.52
CA LEU A 14 4.32 -31.81 22.38
C LEU A 14 5.40 -30.76 22.75
N VAL A 15 5.94 -30.09 21.71
CA VAL A 15 6.46 -28.71 21.80
C VAL A 15 5.44 -27.79 21.13
N VAL A 16 4.87 -26.88 21.91
CA VAL A 16 4.05 -25.75 21.44
C VAL A 16 4.98 -24.72 20.82
N LEU A 17 5.02 -24.65 19.48
CA LEU A 17 5.62 -23.56 18.73
C LEU A 17 4.55 -22.49 18.49
N GLY A 18 4.72 -21.34 19.16
CA GLY A 18 3.94 -20.14 18.91
C GLY A 18 4.19 -19.64 17.49
N ALA A 19 3.12 -19.53 16.71
CA ALA A 19 3.13 -19.05 15.34
C ALA A 19 3.42 -17.53 15.30
N LEU A 20 4.60 -17.14 14.83
CA LEU A 20 4.83 -15.83 14.24
C LEU A 20 4.42 -15.92 12.77
N THR A 21 3.30 -15.28 12.42
CA THR A 21 2.79 -15.17 11.06
C THR A 21 3.57 -14.10 10.29
N PHE A 22 4.27 -14.51 9.24
CA PHE A 22 4.84 -13.61 8.23
C PHE A 22 3.91 -13.54 7.01
N PRO A 23 3.81 -12.40 6.31
CA PRO A 23 2.99 -12.28 5.10
C PRO A 23 3.56 -13.19 4.00
N SER A 24 2.70 -14.07 3.48
CA SER A 24 2.96 -15.08 2.45
C SER A 24 3.22 -14.53 1.05
N SER A 25 3.49 -13.23 0.88
CA SER A 25 3.56 -12.58 -0.43
C SER A 25 4.93 -12.67 -1.12
N SER A 26 6.05 -12.83 -0.40
CA SER A 26 7.38 -12.84 -1.03
C SER A 26 7.82 -14.21 -1.60
N LEU A 27 7.14 -15.30 -1.24
CA LEU A 27 7.36 -16.62 -1.86
C LEU A 27 6.45 -16.87 -3.08
N ALA A 28 5.34 -16.14 -3.21
CA ALA A 28 4.41 -16.28 -4.32
C ALA A 28 4.92 -15.59 -5.62
N GLU A 29 5.74 -14.55 -5.50
CA GLU A 29 6.29 -13.82 -6.66
C GLU A 29 7.47 -14.54 -7.35
N VAL A 30 8.06 -15.57 -6.74
CA VAL A 30 9.00 -16.47 -7.42
C VAL A 30 8.26 -17.61 -8.17
N GLY A 31 6.98 -17.81 -7.88
CA GLY A 31 6.18 -18.93 -8.41
C GLY A 31 5.40 -18.64 -9.70
N ASN A 32 5.32 -17.40 -10.19
CA ASN A 32 4.37 -17.03 -11.24
C ASN A 32 4.95 -16.31 -12.47
N GLN A 33 6.23 -16.54 -12.78
CA GLN A 33 6.83 -16.21 -14.07
C GLN A 33 7.72 -17.34 -14.55
N ALA A 34 7.14 -18.30 -15.26
CA ALA A 34 7.89 -19.34 -15.97
C ALA A 34 7.04 -20.02 -17.05
N THR A 35 6.80 -19.36 -18.18
CA THR A 35 6.92 -20.09 -19.45
C THR A 35 8.40 -20.41 -19.63
N LYS A 36 8.91 -21.41 -18.89
CA LYS A 36 10.30 -21.88 -19.00
C LYS A 36 10.43 -22.60 -20.33
N LYS A 37 11.20 -21.99 -21.22
CA LYS A 37 11.55 -22.51 -22.54
C LYS A 37 12.70 -23.51 -22.39
N ILE A 38 12.67 -24.60 -23.16
CA ILE A 38 13.71 -25.62 -23.16
C ILE A 38 14.36 -25.60 -24.54
N GLU A 39 15.67 -25.43 -24.58
CA GLU A 39 16.47 -25.60 -25.79
C GLU A 39 16.60 -27.11 -26.05
N MET A 40 16.05 -27.59 -27.16
CA MET A 40 16.20 -29.00 -27.57
C MET A 40 17.45 -29.14 -28.45
N VAL A 41 18.42 -29.92 -27.99
CA VAL A 41 19.67 -30.18 -28.75
C VAL A 41 19.54 -31.51 -29.48
N GLN A 42 19.82 -31.51 -30.78
CA GLN A 42 20.00 -32.71 -31.59
C GLN A 42 21.50 -32.87 -31.86
N GLU A 43 22.10 -33.99 -31.48
CA GLU A 43 23.45 -34.36 -31.91
C GLU A 43 23.36 -35.16 -33.22
N GLN A 44 23.89 -34.59 -34.30
CA GLN A 44 24.23 -35.31 -35.52
C GLN A 44 25.65 -34.92 -35.95
N ASN A 45 26.53 -35.91 -36.14
CA ASN A 45 27.85 -35.78 -36.76
C ASN A 45 28.74 -34.63 -36.25
N GLN A 46 28.90 -34.48 -34.93
CA GLN A 46 29.81 -33.50 -34.31
C GLN A 46 29.61 -32.02 -34.69
N GLU A 47 28.43 -31.63 -35.17
CA GLU A 47 28.02 -30.21 -35.24
C GLU A 47 26.70 -29.98 -34.50
N THR A 48 26.70 -29.01 -33.58
CA THR A 48 25.52 -28.63 -32.79
C THR A 48 24.65 -27.68 -33.63
N VAL A 49 23.53 -28.21 -34.18
CA VAL A 49 22.50 -27.37 -34.81
C VAL A 49 21.43 -27.05 -33.77
N LYS A 50 21.24 -25.76 -33.45
CA LYS A 50 20.21 -25.29 -32.52
C LYS A 50 18.81 -25.56 -33.08
N SER A 51 18.03 -26.41 -32.42
CA SER A 51 16.60 -26.62 -32.71
C SER A 51 15.72 -25.83 -31.72
N GLY A 52 14.45 -25.60 -32.06
CA GLY A 52 13.59 -24.59 -31.45
C GLY A 52 13.32 -24.75 -29.94
N GLU A 53 12.93 -23.63 -29.31
CA GLU A 53 12.52 -23.58 -27.91
C GLU A 53 11.13 -24.23 -27.72
N VAL A 54 11.05 -25.37 -27.00
CA VAL A 54 9.78 -26.05 -26.66
C VAL A 54 9.39 -25.71 -25.23
N THR A 55 8.13 -25.34 -24.97
CA THR A 55 7.65 -25.02 -23.61
C THR A 55 7.05 -26.24 -22.90
N GLN A 56 7.00 -26.21 -21.56
CA GLN A 56 6.30 -27.23 -20.75
C GLN A 56 4.83 -27.40 -21.17
N LYS A 57 4.17 -26.30 -21.56
CA LYS A 57 2.78 -26.30 -22.05
C LYS A 57 2.65 -27.06 -23.37
N ASP A 58 3.64 -26.92 -24.25
CA ASP A 58 3.67 -27.63 -25.54
C ASP A 58 3.88 -29.14 -25.33
N LEU A 59 4.74 -29.53 -24.38
CA LEU A 59 4.94 -30.93 -24.00
C LEU A 59 3.70 -31.57 -23.38
N LEU A 60 2.95 -30.86 -22.52
CA LEU A 60 1.66 -31.37 -22.01
C LEU A 60 0.66 -31.58 -23.13
N LYS A 61 0.57 -30.62 -24.05
CA LYS A 61 -0.36 -30.71 -25.19
C LYS A 61 0.02 -31.86 -26.13
N LEU A 62 1.32 -32.10 -26.35
CA LEU A 62 1.79 -33.26 -27.11
C LEU A 62 1.47 -34.58 -26.40
N GLN A 63 1.62 -34.63 -25.07
CA GLN A 63 1.27 -35.80 -24.26
C GLN A 63 -0.23 -36.15 -24.40
N ASP A 64 -1.11 -35.15 -24.40
CA ASP A 64 -2.55 -35.37 -24.56
C ASP A 64 -2.89 -35.96 -25.93
N TYR A 65 -2.28 -35.45 -27.02
CA TYR A 65 -2.50 -36.02 -28.34
C TYR A 65 -2.02 -37.48 -28.45
N LEU A 66 -0.83 -37.79 -27.93
CA LEU A 66 -0.27 -39.15 -27.97
C LEU A 66 -1.12 -40.14 -27.15
N LYS A 67 -1.68 -39.70 -26.01
CA LYS A 67 -2.63 -40.50 -25.21
C LYS A 67 -3.96 -40.73 -25.93
N GLN A 68 -4.46 -39.74 -26.66
CA GLN A 68 -5.65 -39.91 -27.51
C GLN A 68 -5.39 -40.94 -28.60
N GLN A 69 -4.20 -40.93 -29.20
CA GLN A 69 -3.80 -41.90 -30.21
C GLN A 69 -3.67 -43.31 -29.63
N GLU A 70 -3.13 -43.45 -28.41
CA GLU A 70 -3.06 -44.73 -27.69
C GLU A 70 -4.45 -45.31 -27.39
N LYS A 71 -5.41 -44.46 -27.04
CA LYS A 71 -6.80 -44.87 -26.84
C LYS A 71 -7.42 -45.41 -28.13
N LEU A 72 -7.18 -44.77 -29.27
CA LEU A 72 -7.68 -45.24 -30.56
C LEU A 72 -7.08 -46.59 -30.96
N PHE A 73 -5.80 -46.84 -30.67
CA PHE A 73 -5.19 -48.17 -30.85
C PHE A 73 -5.84 -49.22 -29.95
N ALA A 74 -6.13 -48.88 -28.68
CA ALA A 74 -6.81 -49.79 -27.77
C ALA A 74 -8.26 -50.11 -28.18
N ASP A 75 -8.96 -49.15 -28.77
CA ASP A 75 -10.32 -49.34 -29.28
C ASP A 75 -10.33 -50.20 -30.56
N GLU A 76 -9.33 -50.06 -31.43
CA GLU A 76 -9.15 -50.93 -32.60
C GLU A 76 -8.81 -52.37 -32.21
N ASP A 77 -7.93 -52.59 -31.23
CA ASP A 77 -7.63 -53.93 -30.70
C ASP A 77 -8.90 -54.65 -30.21
N LYS A 78 -9.77 -53.94 -29.46
CA LYS A 78 -11.05 -54.48 -28.98
C LYS A 78 -11.99 -54.83 -30.13
N LEU A 79 -11.99 -54.01 -31.18
CA LEU A 79 -12.82 -54.24 -32.36
C LEU A 79 -12.32 -55.45 -33.16
N LYS A 80 -11.00 -55.62 -33.33
CA LYS A 80 -10.38 -56.83 -33.91
C LYS A 80 -10.68 -58.08 -33.07
N GLU A 81 -10.73 -57.96 -31.75
CA GLU A 81 -11.10 -59.07 -30.86
C GLU A 81 -12.58 -59.45 -31.00
N GLN A 82 -13.48 -58.47 -31.15
CA GLN A 82 -14.91 -58.69 -31.43
C GLN A 82 -15.11 -59.36 -32.79
N GLN A 83 -14.45 -58.87 -33.83
CA GLN A 83 -14.51 -59.44 -35.19
C GLN A 83 -14.03 -60.90 -35.23
N ASN A 84 -13.03 -61.26 -34.41
CA ASN A 84 -12.58 -62.65 -34.31
C ASN A 84 -13.54 -63.58 -33.56
N LYS A 85 -14.45 -63.05 -32.74
CA LYS A 85 -15.48 -63.82 -32.00
C LYS A 85 -16.76 -64.05 -32.80
N GLU A 86 -17.08 -63.20 -33.78
CA GLU A 86 -18.37 -63.17 -34.51
C GLU A 86 -18.31 -63.74 -35.94
N LYS A 87 -17.30 -64.57 -36.27
CA LYS A 87 -17.00 -65.06 -37.64
C LYS A 87 -18.13 -65.82 -38.39
N ASP A 88 -19.24 -66.18 -37.74
CA ASP A 88 -20.34 -66.98 -38.33
C ASP A 88 -21.62 -66.19 -38.65
N ILE A 89 -21.68 -64.86 -38.46
CA ILE A 89 -22.90 -64.06 -38.66
C ILE A 89 -22.67 -62.96 -39.73
N THR A 90 -23.38 -63.05 -40.86
CA THR A 90 -23.13 -62.22 -42.07
C THR A 90 -23.57 -60.77 -41.97
N VAL A 91 -24.50 -60.42 -41.06
CA VAL A 91 -25.06 -59.05 -40.93
C VAL A 91 -24.25 -58.19 -39.95
N GLU A 92 -23.81 -58.74 -38.81
CA GLU A 92 -23.00 -58.04 -37.80
C GLU A 92 -21.59 -57.70 -38.33
N ASN A 93 -21.05 -58.55 -39.21
CA ASN A 93 -19.71 -58.38 -39.79
C ASN A 93 -19.59 -57.10 -40.64
N LYS A 94 -20.65 -56.70 -41.35
CA LYS A 94 -20.65 -55.47 -42.18
C LYS A 94 -20.72 -54.18 -41.34
N GLU A 95 -21.35 -54.23 -40.17
CA GLU A 95 -21.38 -53.11 -39.23
C GLU A 95 -20.03 -52.93 -38.53
N LEU A 96 -19.36 -54.03 -38.20
CA LEU A 96 -17.99 -54.04 -37.67
C LEU A 96 -16.97 -53.50 -38.67
N GLU A 97 -17.05 -53.89 -39.94
CA GLU A 97 -16.20 -53.36 -41.01
C GLU A 97 -16.34 -51.84 -41.16
N ASN A 98 -17.57 -51.30 -41.10
CA ASN A 98 -17.79 -49.85 -41.14
C ASN A 98 -17.18 -49.13 -39.93
N LYS A 99 -17.30 -49.71 -38.73
CA LYS A 99 -16.67 -49.17 -37.51
C LYS A 99 -15.14 -49.20 -37.59
N PHE A 100 -14.57 -50.21 -38.23
CA PHE A 100 -13.13 -50.35 -38.43
C PHE A 100 -12.60 -49.24 -39.36
N VAL A 101 -13.27 -49.01 -40.49
CA VAL A 101 -12.94 -47.91 -41.42
C VAL A 101 -13.06 -46.53 -40.75
N GLU A 102 -14.08 -46.32 -39.91
CA GLU A 102 -14.25 -45.08 -39.18
C GLU A 102 -13.13 -44.85 -38.14
N LEU A 103 -12.70 -45.89 -37.44
CA LEU A 103 -11.58 -45.84 -36.49
C LEU A 103 -10.25 -45.57 -37.20
N GLN A 104 -9.99 -46.23 -38.34
CA GLN A 104 -8.79 -46.00 -39.15
C GLN A 104 -8.72 -44.54 -39.62
N THR A 105 -9.85 -43.99 -40.08
CA THR A 105 -9.96 -42.59 -40.49
C THR A 105 -9.66 -41.62 -39.34
N LYS A 106 -10.14 -41.94 -38.12
CA LYS A 106 -9.84 -41.14 -36.91
C LYS A 106 -8.36 -41.22 -36.52
N GLN A 107 -7.74 -42.40 -36.62
CA GLN A 107 -6.31 -42.57 -36.36
C GLN A 107 -5.46 -41.77 -37.37
N ASP A 108 -5.77 -41.84 -38.66
CA ASP A 108 -5.02 -41.13 -39.70
C ASP A 108 -5.15 -39.61 -39.56
N LYS A 109 -6.35 -39.13 -39.21
CA LYS A 109 -6.58 -37.70 -38.94
C LYS A 109 -5.76 -37.24 -37.73
N LEU A 110 -5.82 -37.97 -36.62
CA LEU A 110 -5.09 -37.61 -35.40
C LEU A 110 -3.57 -37.71 -35.59
N ALA A 111 -3.09 -38.69 -36.37
CA ALA A 111 -1.68 -38.82 -36.71
C ALA A 111 -1.17 -37.60 -37.51
N LYS A 112 -1.96 -37.08 -38.45
CA LYS A 112 -1.66 -35.84 -39.17
C LYS A 112 -1.64 -34.63 -38.22
N GLU A 113 -2.61 -34.52 -37.32
CA GLU A 113 -2.65 -33.44 -36.32
C GLU A 113 -1.43 -33.47 -35.38
N ILE A 114 -1.00 -34.66 -34.94
CA ILE A 114 0.22 -34.85 -34.14
C ILE A 114 1.46 -34.42 -34.92
N GLN A 115 1.56 -34.81 -36.18
CA GLN A 115 2.69 -34.46 -37.05
C GLN A 115 2.77 -32.94 -37.25
N THR A 116 1.65 -32.30 -37.62
CA THR A 116 1.57 -30.84 -37.77
C THR A 116 1.88 -30.12 -36.45
N PHE A 117 1.43 -30.65 -35.31
CA PHE A 117 1.73 -30.07 -34.02
C PHE A 117 3.21 -30.18 -33.66
N LYS A 118 3.84 -31.34 -33.86
CA LYS A 118 5.29 -31.54 -33.68
C LYS A 118 6.11 -30.59 -34.53
N GLU A 119 5.74 -30.40 -35.80
CA GLU A 119 6.37 -29.43 -36.70
C GLU A 119 6.19 -27.98 -36.19
N SER A 120 5.00 -27.62 -35.72
CA SER A 120 4.71 -26.26 -35.22
C SER A 120 5.54 -25.87 -33.99
N ILE A 121 5.90 -26.83 -33.15
CA ILE A 121 6.73 -26.62 -31.95
C ILE A 121 8.20 -26.93 -32.21
N LYS A 122 8.59 -27.27 -33.45
CA LYS A 122 9.95 -27.72 -33.81
C LYS A 122 10.44 -28.88 -32.93
N TYR A 123 9.56 -29.83 -32.64
CA TYR A 123 9.92 -31.04 -31.88
C TYR A 123 10.85 -31.92 -32.74
N PRO A 124 12.01 -32.36 -32.25
CA PRO A 124 12.94 -33.15 -33.03
C PRO A 124 12.31 -34.49 -33.43
N SER A 125 12.32 -34.79 -34.72
CA SER A 125 11.95 -36.10 -35.25
C SER A 125 13.17 -37.03 -35.19
N GLU A 126 13.06 -38.18 -34.54
CA GLU A 126 14.01 -39.28 -34.79
C GLU A 126 13.83 -39.73 -36.25
N THR A 127 14.86 -39.53 -37.08
CA THR A 127 14.93 -40.15 -38.40
C THR A 127 15.17 -41.64 -38.21
N VAL A 128 14.10 -42.43 -38.13
CA VAL A 128 14.15 -43.83 -38.57
C VAL A 128 13.92 -43.79 -40.07
N GLY A 129 14.92 -44.25 -40.84
CA GLY A 129 14.94 -44.21 -42.30
C GLY A 129 13.61 -44.63 -42.90
N VAL A 130 12.98 -43.70 -43.61
CA VAL A 130 11.94 -44.02 -44.58
C VAL A 130 12.67 -44.66 -45.75
N GLU A 131 12.81 -45.99 -45.72
CA GLU A 131 12.94 -46.75 -46.96
C GLU A 131 11.75 -46.34 -47.84
N LYS A 132 12.06 -45.84 -49.04
CA LYS A 132 11.08 -45.53 -50.07
C LYS A 132 10.22 -46.79 -50.28
N LYS A 133 8.91 -46.70 -50.01
CA LYS A 133 7.95 -47.69 -50.49
C LYS A 133 7.85 -47.50 -52.01
N ASP A 134 8.33 -48.49 -52.76
CA ASP A 134 8.04 -48.65 -54.18
C ASP A 134 6.52 -48.69 -54.40
N GLU A 135 6.00 -47.86 -55.30
CA GLU A 135 4.57 -47.67 -55.59
C GLU A 135 3.90 -48.87 -56.31
N ASN A 136 4.38 -50.10 -56.13
CA ASN A 136 3.80 -51.28 -56.80
C ASN A 136 3.95 -52.59 -55.99
N LYS A 137 3.55 -52.56 -54.72
CA LYS A 137 3.41 -53.78 -53.90
C LYS A 137 1.96 -53.94 -53.43
N VAL A 138 1.32 -55.03 -53.85
CA VAL A 138 0.01 -55.44 -53.33
C VAL A 138 0.19 -55.75 -51.84
N GLU A 139 -0.34 -54.89 -50.98
CA GLU A 139 -0.26 -55.07 -49.53
C GLU A 139 -1.12 -56.27 -49.11
N THR A 140 -0.47 -57.29 -48.54
CA THR A 140 -1.18 -58.42 -47.94
C THR A 140 -1.72 -58.01 -46.55
N GLU A 141 -2.78 -58.66 -46.05
CA GLU A 141 -3.30 -58.40 -44.69
C GLU A 141 -2.22 -58.52 -43.61
N GLN A 142 -1.21 -59.37 -43.83
CA GLN A 142 -0.06 -59.52 -42.93
C GLN A 142 0.90 -58.31 -42.94
N ASP A 143 0.98 -57.56 -44.04
CA ASP A 143 1.81 -56.36 -44.14
C ASP A 143 1.14 -55.16 -43.44
N ALA A 144 -0.19 -55.06 -43.54
CA ALA A 144 -0.98 -54.05 -42.83
C ALA A 144 -0.95 -54.24 -41.30
N GLU A 145 -1.06 -55.49 -40.83
CA GLU A 145 -0.98 -55.82 -39.39
C GLU A 145 0.42 -55.47 -38.82
N LYS A 146 1.50 -55.72 -39.57
CA LYS A 146 2.87 -55.34 -39.18
C LYS A 146 3.03 -53.82 -39.09
N GLU A 147 2.46 -53.08 -40.05
CA GLU A 147 2.51 -51.62 -40.06
C GLU A 147 1.74 -51.02 -38.86
N TYR A 148 0.58 -51.58 -38.53
CA TYR A 148 -0.23 -51.22 -37.36
C TYR A 148 0.56 -51.40 -36.04
N VAL A 149 1.16 -52.59 -35.84
CA VAL A 149 1.96 -52.89 -34.64
C VAL A 149 3.14 -51.93 -34.51
N LYS A 150 3.81 -51.60 -35.63
CA LYS A 150 4.92 -50.63 -35.63
C LYS A 150 4.46 -49.24 -35.21
N LYS A 151 3.37 -48.71 -35.81
CA LYS A 151 2.80 -47.39 -35.45
C LYS A 151 2.42 -47.30 -33.97
N ARG A 152 1.91 -48.39 -33.40
CA ARG A 152 1.54 -48.47 -31.98
C ARG A 152 2.77 -48.45 -31.06
N GLU A 153 3.79 -49.22 -31.38
CA GLU A 153 5.06 -49.24 -30.62
C GLU A 153 5.75 -47.87 -30.67
N ASP A 154 5.79 -47.23 -31.84
CA ASP A 154 6.33 -45.88 -32.01
C ASP A 154 5.57 -44.84 -31.16
N ASN A 155 4.23 -44.94 -31.10
CA ASN A 155 3.42 -44.06 -30.25
C ASN A 155 3.71 -44.28 -28.75
N LYS A 156 3.83 -45.54 -28.30
CA LYS A 156 4.20 -45.85 -26.90
C LYS A 156 5.58 -45.31 -26.54
N LYS A 157 6.56 -45.42 -27.46
CA LYS A 157 7.90 -44.85 -27.28
C LYS A 157 7.84 -43.33 -27.12
N ALA A 158 7.06 -42.65 -27.96
CA ALA A 158 6.88 -41.20 -27.89
C ALA A 158 6.18 -40.74 -26.61
N VAL A 159 5.16 -41.46 -26.12
CA VAL A 159 4.50 -41.18 -24.83
C VAL A 159 5.50 -41.24 -23.69
N LYS A 160 6.34 -42.28 -23.67
CA LYS A 160 7.36 -42.48 -22.63
C LYS A 160 8.40 -41.36 -22.66
N GLU A 161 8.89 -41.00 -23.83
CA GLU A 161 9.89 -39.93 -23.99
C GLU A 161 9.37 -38.56 -23.51
N VAL A 162 8.13 -38.20 -23.88
CA VAL A 162 7.51 -36.94 -23.43
C VAL A 162 7.29 -36.95 -21.91
N GLN A 163 6.94 -38.11 -21.34
CA GLN A 163 6.76 -38.26 -19.90
C GLN A 163 8.08 -38.16 -19.13
N ASP A 164 9.16 -38.76 -19.63
CA ASP A 164 10.49 -38.66 -19.04
C ASP A 164 11.00 -37.22 -19.04
N LYS A 165 10.82 -36.47 -20.15
CA LYS A 165 11.16 -35.04 -20.24
C LYS A 165 10.35 -34.17 -19.27
N LEU A 166 9.06 -34.45 -19.11
CA LEU A 166 8.21 -33.76 -18.13
C LEU A 166 8.64 -34.05 -16.68
N GLN A 167 9.15 -35.24 -16.41
CA GLN A 167 9.65 -35.62 -15.10
C GLN A 167 11.02 -34.97 -14.82
N GLU A 168 11.90 -34.89 -15.81
CA GLU A 168 13.18 -34.16 -15.71
C GLU A 168 12.97 -32.66 -15.39
N LEU A 169 11.97 -32.03 -16.01
CA LEU A 169 11.58 -30.65 -15.70
C LEU A 169 11.16 -30.45 -14.25
N LYS A 170 10.35 -31.36 -13.71
CA LYS A 170 9.90 -31.30 -12.31
C LYS A 170 11.09 -31.43 -11.35
N VAL A 171 12.04 -32.30 -11.66
CA VAL A 171 13.26 -32.47 -10.85
C VAL A 171 14.13 -31.20 -10.90
N LYS A 172 14.33 -30.60 -12.09
CA LYS A 172 15.07 -29.32 -12.23
C LYS A 172 14.38 -28.18 -11.50
N GLU A 173 13.05 -28.11 -11.53
CA GLU A 173 12.25 -27.11 -10.81
C GLU A 173 12.39 -27.26 -9.29
N GLU A 174 12.31 -28.47 -8.77
CA GLU A 174 12.47 -28.75 -7.34
C GLU A 174 13.89 -28.45 -6.85
N GLN A 175 14.91 -28.72 -7.67
CA GLN A 175 16.31 -28.40 -7.37
C GLN A 175 16.56 -26.89 -7.34
N GLN A 176 16.03 -26.13 -8.30
CA GLN A 176 16.10 -24.66 -8.30
C GLN A 176 15.36 -24.05 -7.10
N LYS A 177 14.22 -24.62 -6.72
CA LYS A 177 13.47 -24.19 -5.54
C LYS A 177 14.24 -24.43 -4.25
N LYS A 178 14.90 -25.59 -4.10
CA LYS A 178 15.78 -25.89 -2.96
C LYS A 178 17.00 -24.97 -2.91
N GLU A 179 17.60 -24.64 -4.05
CA GLU A 179 18.74 -23.72 -4.09
C GLU A 179 18.33 -22.28 -3.73
N ALA A 180 17.17 -21.81 -4.21
CA ALA A 180 16.62 -20.50 -3.85
C ALA A 180 16.25 -20.42 -2.36
N GLU A 181 15.67 -21.49 -1.80
CA GLU A 181 15.37 -21.58 -0.36
C GLU A 181 16.66 -21.59 0.48
N LEU A 182 17.72 -22.26 0.03
CA LEU A 182 19.02 -22.26 0.69
C LEU A 182 19.65 -20.86 0.68
N LYS A 183 19.62 -20.16 -0.47
CA LYS A 183 20.11 -18.78 -0.58
C LYS A 183 19.31 -17.81 0.29
N ALA A 184 17.99 -17.94 0.32
CA ALA A 184 17.13 -17.12 1.18
C ALA A 184 17.39 -17.38 2.68
N LYS A 185 17.62 -18.64 3.09
CA LYS A 185 18.00 -18.99 4.46
C LYS A 185 19.38 -18.44 4.83
N GLN A 186 20.36 -18.51 3.93
CA GLN A 186 21.70 -17.96 4.17
C GLN A 186 21.69 -16.43 4.26
N GLU A 187 20.90 -15.75 3.42
CA GLU A 187 20.76 -14.29 3.47
C GLU A 187 20.02 -13.82 4.73
N ALA A 188 18.99 -14.56 5.15
CA ALA A 188 18.29 -14.32 6.42
C ALA A 188 19.19 -14.56 7.64
N GLU A 189 20.04 -15.59 7.62
CA GLU A 189 21.00 -15.86 8.70
C GLU A 189 22.10 -14.78 8.77
N LEU A 190 22.57 -14.30 7.62
CA LEU A 190 23.52 -13.16 7.55
C LEU A 190 22.89 -11.87 8.07
N LYS A 191 21.65 -11.57 7.67
CA LYS A 191 20.90 -10.41 8.19
C LYS A 191 20.65 -10.52 9.70
N ALA A 192 20.28 -11.70 10.19
CA ALA A 192 20.09 -11.94 11.63
C ALA A 192 21.40 -11.82 12.43
N LYS A 193 22.54 -12.27 11.89
CA LYS A 193 23.87 -12.08 12.51
C LYS A 193 24.30 -10.62 12.51
N GLN A 194 24.07 -9.87 11.43
CA GLN A 194 24.35 -8.43 11.37
C GLN A 194 23.46 -7.63 12.31
N GLU A 195 22.17 -7.98 12.42
CA GLU A 195 21.23 -7.33 13.33
C GLU A 195 21.52 -7.68 14.80
N ALA A 196 21.98 -8.89 15.09
CA ALA A 196 22.46 -9.28 16.43
C ALA A 196 23.78 -8.56 16.80
N GLU A 197 24.69 -8.34 15.85
CA GLU A 197 25.92 -7.56 16.07
C GLU A 197 25.64 -6.07 16.28
N LEU A 198 24.67 -5.51 15.55
CA LEU A 198 24.19 -4.13 15.75
C LEU A 198 23.46 -3.98 17.10
N LYS A 199 22.61 -4.94 17.47
CA LYS A 199 21.97 -4.97 18.80
C LYS A 199 22.99 -5.14 19.92
N ALA A 200 24.04 -5.94 19.75
CA ALA A 200 25.09 -6.08 20.75
C ALA A 200 25.95 -4.80 20.90
N LYS A 201 26.16 -4.05 19.81
CA LYS A 201 26.82 -2.72 19.84
C LYS A 201 25.92 -1.66 20.48
N GLU A 202 24.62 -1.64 20.17
CA GLU A 202 23.65 -0.75 20.81
C GLU A 202 23.41 -1.10 22.29
N GLU A 203 23.46 -2.37 22.68
CA GLU A 203 23.30 -2.82 24.07
C GLU A 203 24.53 -2.49 24.93
N SER A 204 25.72 -2.46 24.31
CA SER A 204 26.96 -1.96 24.92
C SER A 204 26.92 -0.45 25.15
N ASP A 205 26.50 0.33 24.15
CA ASP A 205 26.40 1.80 24.26
C ASP A 205 25.23 2.25 25.14
N SER A 206 24.13 1.49 25.19
CA SER A 206 22.99 1.77 26.09
C SER A 206 23.25 1.36 27.54
N LYS A 207 24.05 0.31 27.83
CA LYS A 207 24.46 0.00 29.21
C LYS A 207 25.36 1.09 29.81
N ALA A 208 26.27 1.68 29.04
CA ALA A 208 27.10 2.79 29.49
C ALA A 208 26.30 4.09 29.74
N LYS A 209 25.21 4.30 28.99
CA LYS A 209 24.29 5.44 29.16
C LYS A 209 23.31 5.24 30.31
N VAL A 210 22.75 4.04 30.44
CA VAL A 210 21.78 3.68 31.49
C VAL A 210 22.44 3.63 32.87
N GLU A 211 23.69 3.18 33.01
CA GLU A 211 24.38 3.17 34.31
C GLU A 211 24.73 4.58 34.83
N ALA A 212 24.91 5.55 33.92
CA ALA A 212 25.05 6.97 34.27
C ALA A 212 23.70 7.64 34.59
N GLU A 213 22.62 7.21 33.94
CA GLU A 213 21.26 7.73 34.15
C GLU A 213 20.57 7.11 35.39
N THR A 214 20.89 5.87 35.77
CA THR A 214 20.32 5.19 36.96
C THR A 214 20.88 5.76 38.26
N LYS A 215 22.17 6.14 38.30
CA LYS A 215 22.72 6.86 39.47
C LYS A 215 22.14 8.27 39.64
N ALA A 216 21.75 8.93 38.55
CA ALA A 216 21.07 10.24 38.60
C ALA A 216 19.57 10.13 38.94
N LYS A 217 18.90 9.02 38.58
CA LYS A 217 17.49 8.76 38.94
C LYS A 217 17.30 8.27 40.37
N GLU A 218 18.23 7.50 40.94
CA GLU A 218 18.12 7.01 42.33
C GLU A 218 18.23 8.13 43.38
N GLU A 219 19.01 9.19 43.13
CA GLU A 219 19.03 10.38 44.00
C GLU A 219 17.79 11.28 43.84
N ALA A 220 17.14 11.26 42.67
CA ALA A 220 15.93 12.04 42.41
C ALA A 220 14.66 11.36 42.96
N ASP A 221 14.51 10.04 42.82
CA ASP A 221 13.35 9.29 43.30
C ASP A 221 13.27 9.20 44.84
N ALA A 222 14.42 9.24 45.53
CA ALA A 222 14.46 9.30 47.00
C ALA A 222 13.89 10.62 47.57
N LYS A 223 13.92 11.71 46.78
CA LYS A 223 13.37 13.01 47.16
C LYS A 223 11.86 13.10 46.89
N VAL A 224 11.40 12.52 45.79
CA VAL A 224 9.98 12.51 45.37
C VAL A 224 9.12 11.58 46.24
N LYS A 225 9.67 10.45 46.72
CA LYS A 225 8.92 9.50 47.54
C LYS A 225 8.58 10.04 48.95
N LYS A 226 9.40 10.95 49.49
CA LYS A 226 9.18 11.59 50.79
C LYS A 226 8.15 12.72 50.72
N GLU A 227 8.10 13.47 49.62
CA GLU A 227 7.08 14.50 49.37
C GLU A 227 5.70 13.91 49.02
N ALA A 228 5.64 12.72 48.42
CA ALA A 228 4.39 12.06 48.08
C ALA A 228 3.63 11.48 49.30
N GLU A 229 4.33 10.98 50.32
CA GLU A 229 3.71 10.47 51.55
C GLU A 229 3.14 11.59 52.44
N ASP A 230 3.79 12.76 52.50
CA ASP A 230 3.29 13.91 53.25
C ASP A 230 2.06 14.56 52.59
N LYS A 231 1.98 14.52 51.24
CA LYS A 231 0.82 15.03 50.48
C LYS A 231 -0.40 14.12 50.58
N ALA A 232 -0.20 12.80 50.71
CA ALA A 232 -1.30 11.83 50.84
C ALA A 232 -2.02 11.88 52.21
N LYS A 233 -1.34 12.29 53.29
CA LYS A 233 -1.98 12.51 54.60
C LYS A 233 -2.78 13.82 54.65
N LEU A 234 -2.34 14.86 53.95
CA LEU A 234 -3.03 16.16 53.89
C LEU A 234 -4.32 16.11 53.05
N ASP A 235 -4.33 15.34 51.96
CA ASP A 235 -5.49 15.20 51.07
C ASP A 235 -6.64 14.35 51.66
N ALA A 236 -6.33 13.44 52.59
CA ALA A 236 -7.34 12.63 53.28
C ALA A 236 -8.10 13.42 54.37
N GLU A 237 -7.42 14.33 55.06
CA GLU A 237 -8.02 15.15 56.11
C GLU A 237 -8.82 16.35 55.55
N THR A 238 -8.43 16.85 54.37
CA THR A 238 -9.13 17.95 53.67
C THR A 238 -10.40 17.50 52.95
N LYS A 239 -10.45 16.27 52.41
CA LYS A 239 -11.66 15.71 51.79
C LYS A 239 -12.81 15.48 52.78
N ALA A 240 -12.52 15.03 54.00
CA ALA A 240 -13.53 14.80 55.03
C ALA A 240 -14.17 16.09 55.58
N LYS A 241 -13.41 17.20 55.61
CA LYS A 241 -13.95 18.54 55.96
C LYS A 241 -14.76 19.17 54.83
N GLN A 242 -14.34 18.99 53.57
CA GLN A 242 -15.04 19.55 52.41
C GLN A 242 -16.39 18.87 52.15
N GLU A 243 -16.54 17.58 52.44
CA GLU A 243 -17.80 16.85 52.22
C GLU A 243 -18.88 17.21 53.26
N ALA A 244 -18.48 17.61 54.47
CA ALA A 244 -19.38 18.16 55.50
C ALA A 244 -19.81 19.61 55.19
N GLU A 245 -18.90 20.43 54.65
CA GLU A 245 -19.17 21.82 54.27
C GLU A 245 -20.02 21.94 52.99
N LEU A 246 -19.96 20.95 52.08
CA LEU A 246 -20.76 20.91 50.85
C LEU A 246 -22.25 20.60 51.09
N LYS A 247 -22.56 19.77 52.10
CA LYS A 247 -23.96 19.50 52.49
C LYS A 247 -24.64 20.71 53.12
N GLU A 248 -23.90 21.54 53.86
CA GLU A 248 -24.44 22.77 54.45
C GLU A 248 -24.56 23.93 53.44
N LYS A 249 -23.73 23.95 52.39
CA LYS A 249 -23.82 24.90 51.28
C LYS A 249 -24.95 24.59 50.29
N GLN A 250 -25.26 23.32 50.04
CA GLN A 250 -26.35 22.94 49.12
C GLN A 250 -27.74 23.33 49.64
N ASP A 251 -28.01 23.18 50.95
CA ASP A 251 -29.28 23.60 51.56
C ASP A 251 -29.46 25.14 51.64
N LYS A 252 -28.35 25.91 51.64
CA LYS A 252 -28.37 27.39 51.59
C LYS A 252 -28.47 27.93 50.15
N GLU A 253 -27.92 27.24 49.16
CA GLU A 253 -27.95 27.64 47.75
C GLU A 253 -29.31 27.36 47.09
N GLU A 254 -30.02 26.33 47.52
CA GLU A 254 -31.36 25.99 47.00
C GLU A 254 -32.45 26.96 47.50
N LYS A 255 -32.30 27.52 48.72
CA LYS A 255 -33.11 28.65 49.20
C LYS A 255 -32.79 29.97 48.48
N ALA A 256 -31.53 30.20 48.11
CA ALA A 256 -31.10 31.41 47.41
C ALA A 256 -31.49 31.44 45.92
N LYS A 257 -31.58 30.27 45.25
CA LYS A 257 -32.03 30.19 43.85
C LYS A 257 -33.51 30.49 43.67
N VAL A 258 -34.38 30.06 44.59
CA VAL A 258 -35.82 30.34 44.53
C VAL A 258 -36.12 31.82 44.77
N GLU A 259 -35.35 32.49 45.63
CA GLU A 259 -35.50 33.94 45.89
C GLU A 259 -34.93 34.82 44.76
N ALA A 260 -33.86 34.36 44.09
CA ALA A 260 -33.27 35.02 42.92
C ALA A 260 -34.14 34.90 41.66
N GLU A 261 -34.84 33.79 41.46
CA GLU A 261 -35.74 33.60 40.32
C GLU A 261 -37.02 34.45 40.43
N THR A 262 -37.47 34.78 41.66
CA THR A 262 -38.57 35.74 41.89
C THR A 262 -38.15 37.21 41.70
N LYS A 263 -36.88 37.57 41.91
CA LYS A 263 -36.36 38.92 41.61
C LYS A 263 -36.05 39.14 40.13
N ALA A 264 -35.59 38.11 39.42
CA ALA A 264 -35.28 38.20 37.99
C ALA A 264 -36.53 38.38 37.10
N LYS A 265 -37.71 37.88 37.53
CA LYS A 265 -38.98 38.11 36.83
C LYS A 265 -39.57 39.52 37.03
N GLN A 266 -39.27 40.20 38.15
CA GLN A 266 -39.68 41.59 38.37
C GLN A 266 -38.77 42.60 37.64
N GLU A 267 -37.51 42.26 37.40
CA GLU A 267 -36.54 43.13 36.72
C GLU A 267 -36.66 43.10 35.18
N SER A 268 -37.24 42.02 34.62
CA SER A 268 -37.53 41.92 33.17
C SER A 268 -38.77 42.70 32.73
N GLU A 269 -39.73 42.96 33.62
CA GLU A 269 -40.91 43.80 33.33
C GLU A 269 -40.62 45.32 33.43
N LEU A 270 -39.54 45.73 34.12
CA LEU A 270 -39.14 47.14 34.23
C LEU A 270 -38.22 47.61 33.08
N LYS A 271 -37.42 46.72 32.49
CA LYS A 271 -36.53 47.07 31.35
C LYS A 271 -37.28 47.28 30.02
N VAL A 272 -38.51 46.78 29.89
CA VAL A 272 -39.38 47.03 28.72
C VAL A 272 -40.09 48.39 28.82
N LYS A 273 -40.14 49.02 30.00
CA LYS A 273 -40.70 50.37 30.19
C LYS A 273 -39.68 51.50 30.01
N GLU A 274 -38.40 51.28 30.34
CA GLU A 274 -37.32 52.28 30.16
C GLU A 274 -36.84 52.43 28.71
N GLU A 275 -37.02 51.40 27.86
CA GLU A 275 -36.61 51.47 26.44
C GLU A 275 -37.60 52.25 25.56
N GLN A 276 -38.81 52.53 26.08
CA GLN A 276 -39.82 53.37 25.42
C GLN A 276 -39.67 54.87 25.76
N GLU A 277 -39.05 55.25 26.88
CA GLU A 277 -38.76 56.66 27.22
C GLU A 277 -37.47 57.19 26.59
N LYS A 278 -36.56 56.29 26.15
CA LYS A 278 -35.29 56.68 25.51
C LYS A 278 -35.44 57.15 24.05
N LYS A 279 -36.61 56.92 23.42
CA LYS A 279 -36.92 57.42 22.07
C LYS A 279 -37.55 58.82 22.01
N ASP A 280 -37.93 59.40 23.15
CA ASP A 280 -38.48 60.76 23.22
C ASP A 280 -37.44 61.83 23.65
N ALA A 281 -36.20 61.43 23.97
CA ALA A 281 -35.12 62.36 24.33
C ALA A 281 -34.12 62.65 23.18
N GLU A 282 -34.11 61.83 22.12
CA GLU A 282 -33.15 61.96 21.01
C GLU A 282 -33.59 62.99 19.94
N THR A 283 -34.82 63.52 20.03
CA THR A 283 -35.36 64.57 19.15
C THR A 283 -35.24 65.98 19.72
N LYS A 284 -34.57 66.18 20.88
CA LYS A 284 -34.37 67.50 21.50
C LYS A 284 -32.91 67.96 21.67
N ALA A 285 -31.95 67.23 21.09
CA ALA A 285 -30.51 67.58 21.08
C ALA A 285 -29.94 67.82 19.67
N LYS A 286 -30.81 68.09 18.69
CA LYS A 286 -30.45 68.52 17.32
C LYS A 286 -30.55 70.05 17.12
N ALA A 287 -30.56 70.85 18.20
CA ALA A 287 -30.81 72.29 18.11
C ALA A 287 -29.79 73.23 18.81
N ASP A 288 -28.72 72.75 19.47
CA ASP A 288 -27.89 73.64 20.32
C ASP A 288 -26.36 73.51 20.16
N ALA A 289 -25.88 72.94 19.07
CA ALA A 289 -24.44 72.87 18.76
C ALA A 289 -24.06 73.41 17.37
N GLU A 290 -24.99 74.08 16.68
CA GLU A 290 -24.77 74.84 15.44
C GLU A 290 -24.29 76.30 15.73
N LEU A 291 -23.88 76.62 16.96
CA LEU A 291 -23.59 78.01 17.38
C LEU A 291 -22.27 78.23 18.15
N LYS A 292 -21.27 77.32 18.06
CA LYS A 292 -19.94 77.55 18.68
C LYS A 292 -18.71 77.10 17.89
N ALA A 293 -18.84 76.74 16.62
CA ALA A 293 -17.69 76.33 15.78
C ALA A 293 -17.45 77.26 14.56
N LYS A 294 -18.07 78.44 14.57
CA LYS A 294 -17.86 79.52 13.58
C LYS A 294 -16.96 80.66 14.10
N GLU A 295 -16.34 80.51 15.27
CA GLU A 295 -15.62 81.61 15.97
C GLU A 295 -14.11 81.38 16.19
N GLU A 296 -13.53 80.26 15.78
CA GLU A 296 -12.08 80.02 15.94
C GLU A 296 -11.30 80.08 14.61
N SER A 297 -12.00 80.36 13.50
CA SER A 297 -11.41 80.56 12.17
C SER A 297 -10.88 81.98 11.90
N GLU A 298 -10.65 82.81 12.91
CA GLU A 298 -10.26 84.22 12.68
C GLU A 298 -9.14 84.78 13.59
N LEU A 299 -8.36 83.97 14.33
CA LEU A 299 -7.39 84.53 15.28
C LEU A 299 -6.08 83.74 15.50
N LYS A 300 -5.41 83.33 14.41
CA LYS A 300 -3.93 83.14 14.43
C LYS A 300 -3.25 83.20 13.06
N ALA A 301 -3.77 84.07 12.19
CA ALA A 301 -3.05 84.66 11.06
C ALA A 301 -2.23 85.91 11.48
N LYS A 302 -1.62 85.89 12.68
CA LYS A 302 -0.76 86.97 13.21
C LYS A 302 0.37 86.39 14.07
N GLN A 303 1.24 85.58 13.48
CA GLN A 303 2.54 85.26 14.08
C GLN A 303 3.55 84.74 13.04
N GLU A 304 3.49 85.30 11.84
CA GLU A 304 4.68 85.52 11.03
C GLU A 304 4.98 87.02 11.15
N ALA A 305 6.20 87.36 11.56
CA ALA A 305 6.81 88.69 11.73
C ALA A 305 7.22 89.01 13.18
N GLU A 306 8.53 88.90 13.41
CA GLU A 306 9.38 89.38 14.52
C GLU A 306 10.20 88.20 15.07
N LEU A 307 11.52 88.15 15.09
CA LEU A 307 12.64 89.05 14.82
C LEU A 307 13.83 88.10 14.60
N LYS A 308 14.56 88.22 13.49
CA LYS A 308 15.83 88.98 13.42
C LYS A 308 16.93 88.50 14.38
N ALA A 309 17.99 88.04 13.74
CA ALA A 309 19.35 88.55 13.87
C ALA A 309 20.35 87.77 14.76
N LYS A 310 21.58 87.75 14.20
CA LYS A 310 22.89 87.50 14.81
C LYS A 310 23.21 86.02 15.10
N GLU A 311 24.36 85.46 14.78
CA GLU A 311 25.70 85.90 14.32
C GLU A 311 26.35 84.56 13.87
N GLU A 312 27.00 84.36 12.73
CA GLU A 312 28.11 85.07 12.06
C GLU A 312 29.46 85.01 12.81
N ALA A 313 30.47 84.50 12.08
CA ALA A 313 31.93 84.62 12.30
C ALA A 313 32.54 83.61 13.34
N GLU A 314 33.76 83.05 13.23
CA GLU A 314 34.92 83.14 12.32
C GLU A 314 35.94 82.08 12.86
N LEU A 315 36.72 81.31 12.10
CA LEU A 315 38.14 81.54 11.70
C LEU A 315 38.72 80.19 11.19
N LYS A 316 39.24 80.07 9.95
CA LYS A 316 40.62 80.32 9.44
C LYS A 316 41.67 79.29 9.97
N ALA A 317 42.57 78.71 9.17
CA ALA A 317 43.39 79.36 8.13
C ALA A 317 44.07 78.40 7.11
N LYS A 318 44.12 78.89 5.84
CA LYS A 318 45.24 78.96 4.86
C LYS A 318 45.92 77.65 4.37
N SER A 319 46.32 77.49 3.10
CA SER A 319 47.00 78.46 2.20
C SER A 319 46.89 78.14 0.69
N VAL A 320 47.37 79.08 -0.12
CA VAL A 320 47.14 79.35 -1.56
C VAL A 320 48.40 79.11 -2.42
N ALA A 321 48.23 78.44 -3.57
CA ALA A 321 48.74 78.68 -4.96
C ALA A 321 50.28 78.88 -5.27
N PRO A 322 50.72 79.11 -6.55
CA PRO A 322 51.55 78.15 -7.33
C PRO A 322 52.86 78.75 -7.95
N GLN A 323 53.77 77.95 -8.54
CA GLN A 323 54.56 78.24 -9.78
C GLN A 323 55.77 77.32 -10.04
N LEU A 324 56.08 77.15 -11.34
CA LEU A 324 57.33 76.62 -11.90
C LEU A 324 58.57 77.47 -11.50
N ALA A 325 59.70 76.83 -11.20
CA ALA A 325 61.02 77.10 -11.83
C ALA A 325 62.15 76.28 -11.18
N SER A 326 63.11 75.96 -12.04
CA SER A 326 64.43 75.34 -11.93
C SER A 326 65.19 75.27 -10.59
N SER A 327 65.88 74.14 -10.47
CA SER A 327 67.29 73.99 -10.04
C SER A 327 67.68 74.49 -8.65
N GLN A 328 67.61 73.58 -7.68
CA GLN A 328 68.74 73.39 -6.76
C GLN A 328 69.00 71.89 -6.62
N ALA A 329 70.11 71.44 -7.20
CA ALA A 329 70.66 70.14 -6.91
C ALA A 329 70.99 70.10 -5.42
N SER A 330 70.20 69.36 -4.65
CA SER A 330 70.66 68.89 -3.36
C SER A 330 71.90 68.06 -3.61
N ASP A 331 73.03 68.58 -3.14
CA ASP A 331 74.33 67.94 -3.20
C ASP A 331 74.41 66.86 -2.11
N ARG A 332 73.43 65.94 -2.13
CA ARG A 332 73.55 64.68 -1.41
C ARG A 332 74.69 63.93 -2.08
N PRO A 333 75.76 63.59 -1.35
CA PRO A 333 76.89 62.91 -1.94
C PRO A 333 76.39 61.60 -2.55
N VAL A 334 76.79 61.33 -3.80
CA VAL A 334 76.53 60.04 -4.42
C VAL A 334 77.27 58.99 -3.61
N ILE A 335 76.54 58.15 -2.89
CA ILE A 335 77.10 57.15 -1.98
C ILE A 335 77.65 55.99 -2.81
N LYS A 336 76.99 55.65 -3.92
CA LYS A 336 77.37 54.55 -4.81
C LYS A 336 76.80 54.73 -6.20
N ARG A 337 77.47 54.17 -7.21
CA ARG A 337 76.95 54.04 -8.57
C ARG A 337 76.58 52.59 -8.85
N ILE A 338 75.41 52.36 -9.43
CA ILE A 338 74.91 51.02 -9.75
C ILE A 338 74.63 50.97 -11.24
N LYS A 339 75.22 50.00 -11.93
CA LYS A 339 74.97 49.75 -13.35
C LYS A 339 73.73 48.88 -13.48
N MET A 340 72.67 49.43 -14.10
CA MET A 340 71.46 48.67 -14.40
C MET A 340 71.59 48.06 -15.80
N GLU A 341 71.51 46.74 -15.87
CA GLU A 341 71.67 45.98 -17.13
C GLU A 341 70.35 45.75 -17.88
N LYS A 342 69.22 46.08 -17.24
CA LYS A 342 67.86 45.96 -17.78
C LYS A 342 67.08 47.26 -17.53
N ASN A 343 65.96 47.43 -18.24
CA ASN A 343 65.02 48.49 -17.92
C ASN A 343 64.60 48.40 -16.45
N PHE A 344 64.43 49.55 -15.80
CA PHE A 344 64.05 49.61 -14.39
C PHE A 344 63.02 50.70 -14.14
N LEU A 345 62.14 50.42 -13.18
CA LEU A 345 61.09 51.34 -12.75
C LEU A 345 61.54 52.08 -11.50
N THR A 346 61.07 53.32 -11.38
CA THR A 346 61.28 54.16 -10.20
C THR A 346 59.94 54.50 -9.57
N TYR A 347 59.93 54.73 -8.26
CA TYR A 347 58.75 54.89 -7.42
C TYR A 347 58.88 56.17 -6.57
N GLU A 348 57.76 56.78 -6.20
CA GLU A 348 57.73 57.98 -5.34
C GLU A 348 58.09 57.67 -3.88
N GLU A 349 57.74 56.48 -3.41
CA GLU A 349 58.05 55.96 -2.06
C GLU A 349 58.77 54.59 -2.15
N PRO A 350 59.51 54.14 -1.12
CA PRO A 350 60.17 52.84 -1.11
C PRO A 350 59.16 51.69 -0.87
N SER A 351 58.18 51.58 -1.75
CA SER A 351 57.11 50.59 -1.74
C SER A 351 56.67 50.25 -3.16
N LEU A 352 56.42 48.96 -3.43
CA LEU A 352 55.86 48.52 -4.71
C LEU A 352 54.41 48.96 -4.91
N SER A 353 53.72 49.40 -3.84
CA SER A 353 52.37 49.97 -3.91
C SER A 353 52.36 51.46 -4.29
N SER A 354 53.53 52.11 -4.34
CA SER A 354 53.66 53.50 -4.76
C SER A 354 53.38 53.62 -6.27
N PRO A 355 52.81 54.75 -6.74
CA PRO A 355 52.77 55.05 -8.16
C PRO A 355 54.17 54.94 -8.78
N ILE A 356 54.23 54.34 -9.97
CA ILE A 356 55.44 54.34 -10.80
C ILE A 356 55.69 55.77 -11.25
N SER A 357 56.87 56.29 -10.94
CA SER A 357 57.30 57.62 -11.34
C SER A 357 57.69 57.62 -12.82
N CYS A 358 58.66 56.79 -13.21
CA CYS A 358 59.20 56.67 -14.56
C CYS A 358 59.84 55.29 -14.82
N GLU A 359 59.81 54.83 -16.07
CA GLU A 359 60.63 53.72 -16.58
C GLU A 359 61.91 54.26 -17.23
N TYR A 360 63.05 53.66 -16.91
CA TYR A 360 64.34 53.98 -17.49
C TYR A 360 64.93 52.78 -18.22
N LEU A 361 65.60 53.05 -19.34
CA LEU A 361 66.44 52.09 -20.06
C LEU A 361 67.69 51.72 -19.23
N PRO A 362 68.42 50.64 -19.57
CA PRO A 362 69.61 50.21 -18.83
C PRO A 362 70.64 51.34 -18.79
N GLN A 363 70.96 51.82 -17.59
CA GLN A 363 71.91 52.91 -17.38
C GLN A 363 72.57 52.81 -16.01
N THR A 364 73.65 53.56 -15.80
CA THR A 364 74.26 53.67 -14.47
C THR A 364 73.54 54.76 -13.67
N VAL A 365 73.00 54.39 -12.51
CA VAL A 365 72.28 55.30 -11.62
C VAL A 365 73.14 55.71 -10.43
N ASN A 366 72.96 56.95 -9.98
CA ASN A 366 73.63 57.50 -8.81
C ASN A 366 72.73 57.33 -7.58
N VAL A 367 73.17 56.53 -6.61
CA VAL A 367 72.46 56.31 -5.34
C VAL A 367 72.81 57.44 -4.37
N VAL A 368 71.78 58.06 -3.80
CA VAL A 368 71.88 59.17 -2.84
C VAL A 368 71.41 58.79 -1.44
N GLU A 369 70.72 57.64 -1.29
CA GLU A 369 70.26 57.11 0.00
C GLU A 369 70.08 55.58 -0.11
N GLU A 370 70.58 54.82 0.88
CA GLU A 370 70.27 53.40 1.00
C GLU A 370 69.08 53.22 1.94
N GLY A 371 68.00 52.63 1.43
CA GLY A 371 66.82 52.27 2.21
C GLY A 371 66.91 50.84 2.74
N LYS A 372 65.85 50.40 3.42
CA LYS A 372 65.70 49.00 3.87
C LYS A 372 65.15 48.13 2.73
N ASP A 373 65.35 46.82 2.83
CA ASP A 373 64.74 45.80 1.94
C ASP A 373 65.03 45.95 0.43
N GLY A 374 66.26 46.38 0.10
CA GLY A 374 66.75 46.46 -1.28
C GLY A 374 66.35 47.75 -2.04
N TRP A 375 65.64 48.66 -1.37
CA TRP A 375 65.31 49.98 -1.90
C TRP A 375 66.48 50.94 -1.78
N VAL A 376 66.74 51.70 -2.83
CA VAL A 376 67.69 52.81 -2.84
C VAL A 376 67.06 54.03 -3.46
N LYS A 377 67.38 55.20 -2.95
CA LYS A 377 66.98 56.45 -3.57
C LYS A 377 68.04 56.85 -4.59
N ILE A 378 67.63 57.06 -5.83
CA ILE A 378 68.50 57.43 -6.93
C ILE A 378 68.22 58.84 -7.41
N LYS A 379 69.27 59.50 -7.88
CA LYS A 379 69.16 60.82 -8.51
C LYS A 379 68.59 60.66 -9.91
N THR A 380 67.43 61.22 -10.17
CA THR A 380 66.81 61.26 -11.51
C THR A 380 66.60 62.69 -11.98
N TYR A 381 66.25 62.87 -13.27
CA TYR A 381 65.92 64.19 -13.82
C TYR A 381 64.67 64.81 -13.15
N PHE A 382 63.76 63.97 -12.64
CA PHE A 382 62.51 64.39 -11.99
C PHE A 382 62.62 64.43 -10.45
N GLY A 383 63.85 64.50 -9.92
CA GLY A 383 64.15 64.48 -8.49
C GLY A 383 64.62 63.13 -7.97
N ASP A 384 64.87 63.03 -6.67
CA ASP A 384 65.31 61.78 -6.04
C ASP A 384 64.14 60.78 -5.99
N LYS A 385 64.26 59.63 -6.65
CA LYS A 385 63.21 58.60 -6.74
C LYS A 385 63.69 57.28 -6.16
N TRP A 386 62.77 56.45 -5.68
CA TRP A 386 63.10 55.14 -5.13
C TRP A 386 63.21 54.08 -6.23
N LEU A 387 64.27 53.30 -6.18
CA LEU A 387 64.58 52.18 -7.07
C LEU A 387 64.77 50.93 -6.21
N LEU A 388 64.14 49.83 -6.59
CA LEU A 388 64.39 48.53 -5.99
C LEU A 388 65.48 47.79 -6.80
N ILE A 389 66.68 47.64 -6.23
CA ILE A 389 67.86 47.09 -6.94
C ILE A 389 67.66 45.64 -7.34
N GLU A 390 67.01 44.86 -6.48
CA GLU A 390 66.59 43.50 -6.79
C GLU A 390 65.08 43.49 -7.05
N GLN A 391 64.67 43.47 -8.32
CA GLN A 391 63.27 43.34 -8.75
C GLN A 391 62.57 42.04 -8.27
N THR A 392 63.15 41.31 -7.32
CA THR A 392 62.55 40.11 -6.76
C THR A 392 62.26 40.33 -5.30
N LYS A 393 61.19 41.09 -5.00
CA LYS A 393 60.56 40.96 -3.69
C LYS A 393 60.16 39.50 -3.55
N ARG A 394 60.89 38.77 -2.69
CA ARG A 394 60.63 37.37 -2.41
C ARG A 394 59.73 37.28 -1.19
N VAL A 395 58.56 36.71 -1.35
CA VAL A 395 57.61 36.50 -0.25
C VAL A 395 57.54 35.01 0.03
N LYS A 396 57.82 34.64 1.28
CA LYS A 396 57.63 33.27 1.75
C LYS A 396 56.15 33.04 2.00
N ILE A 397 55.57 32.04 1.34
CA ILE A 397 54.18 31.63 1.54
C ILE A 397 54.20 30.32 2.30
N ASP A 398 53.85 30.38 3.59
CA ASP A 398 53.91 29.23 4.51
C ASP A 398 52.67 28.32 4.46
N ARG A 399 51.85 28.44 3.41
CA ARG A 399 50.64 27.65 3.21
C ARG A 399 50.50 27.22 1.75
N VAL A 400 49.64 26.24 1.51
CA VAL A 400 49.21 25.92 0.13
C VAL A 400 48.50 27.15 -0.44
N PHE A 401 48.83 27.53 -1.67
CA PHE A 401 48.20 28.67 -2.34
C PHE A 401 47.85 28.34 -3.78
N TYR A 402 46.85 29.05 -4.29
CA TYR A 402 46.34 28.88 -5.65
C TYR A 402 46.64 30.13 -6.47
N THR A 403 46.89 29.91 -7.76
CA THR A 403 47.10 30.97 -8.73
C THR A 403 45.98 31.03 -9.76
N TYR A 404 45.83 32.20 -10.36
CA TYR A 404 44.70 32.59 -11.20
C TYR A 404 45.24 33.30 -12.45
N ASN A 405 44.52 33.19 -13.56
CA ASN A 405 44.91 33.87 -14.82
C ASN A 405 44.62 35.37 -14.76
N GLU A 406 43.61 35.76 -13.99
CA GLU A 406 43.21 37.15 -13.74
C GLU A 406 43.15 37.39 -12.23
N PRO A 407 43.21 38.65 -11.75
CA PRO A 407 43.06 38.98 -10.33
C PRO A 407 41.58 38.88 -9.89
N SER A 408 40.99 37.70 -10.08
CA SER A 408 39.61 37.39 -9.70
C SER A 408 39.45 35.91 -9.36
N LEU A 409 38.71 35.61 -8.29
CA LEU A 409 38.34 34.24 -7.92
C LEU A 409 37.37 33.61 -8.94
N SER A 410 36.75 34.41 -9.81
CA SER A 410 35.91 33.93 -10.90
C SER A 410 36.67 33.47 -12.13
N SER A 411 37.99 33.70 -12.22
CA SER A 411 38.80 33.24 -13.37
C SER A 411 39.07 31.74 -13.34
N GLY A 412 38.67 31.05 -12.26
CA GLY A 412 39.06 29.67 -11.99
C GLY A 412 40.51 29.53 -11.57
N ILE A 413 40.83 28.40 -10.93
CA ILE A 413 42.19 28.05 -10.51
C ILE A 413 43.03 27.73 -11.75
N SER A 414 44.15 28.41 -11.91
CA SER A 414 45.17 28.05 -12.89
C SER A 414 46.08 26.92 -12.37
N SER A 415 46.59 27.03 -11.14
CA SER A 415 47.49 26.02 -10.55
C SER A 415 47.49 26.11 -9.02
N GLY A 416 47.82 25.00 -8.34
CA GLY A 416 48.03 24.95 -6.89
C GLY A 416 49.51 24.70 -6.57
N PHE A 417 50.01 25.36 -5.53
CA PHE A 417 51.40 25.26 -5.08
C PHE A 417 51.48 24.93 -3.59
N SER A 418 52.44 24.09 -3.22
CA SER A 418 52.82 23.87 -1.82
C SER A 418 53.49 25.13 -1.23
N PRO A 419 53.61 25.24 0.10
CA PRO A 419 54.34 26.32 0.74
C PRO A 419 55.73 26.51 0.11
N GLN A 420 56.01 27.71 -0.40
CA GLN A 420 57.28 28.04 -1.04
C GLN A 420 57.51 29.55 -1.07
N THR A 421 58.74 29.96 -1.36
CA THR A 421 59.09 31.37 -1.58
C THR A 421 58.83 31.74 -3.03
N VAL A 422 57.98 32.74 -3.25
CA VAL A 422 57.60 33.23 -4.58
C VAL A 422 58.23 34.58 -4.89
N THR A 423 58.47 34.85 -6.16
CA THR A 423 58.89 36.17 -6.65
C THR A 423 57.67 37.00 -6.98
N VAL A 424 57.51 38.15 -6.34
CA VAL A 424 56.39 39.06 -6.53
C VAL A 424 56.76 40.11 -7.58
N LEU A 425 55.89 40.27 -8.58
CA LEU A 425 56.02 41.20 -9.70
C LEU A 425 55.13 42.44 -9.51
N GLU A 426 53.95 42.28 -8.91
CA GLU A 426 52.98 43.35 -8.67
C GLU A 426 52.20 43.03 -7.37
N GLU A 427 51.93 44.03 -6.54
CA GLU A 427 51.00 43.91 -5.40
C GLU A 427 49.92 44.98 -5.53
N ARG A 428 48.65 44.58 -5.48
CA ARG A 428 47.51 45.48 -5.55
C ARG A 428 46.95 45.76 -4.15
N PRO A 429 46.37 46.95 -3.92
CA PRO A 429 45.72 47.29 -2.65
C PRO A 429 44.55 46.38 -2.27
N ASP A 430 43.91 45.73 -3.25
CA ASP A 430 42.81 44.78 -3.07
C ASP A 430 43.27 43.38 -2.60
N GLY A 431 44.58 43.19 -2.35
CA GLY A 431 45.16 41.97 -1.84
C GLY A 431 45.62 40.98 -2.91
N TRP A 432 45.46 41.29 -4.20
CA TRP A 432 45.99 40.47 -5.29
C TRP A 432 47.48 40.74 -5.54
N MET A 433 48.25 39.66 -5.71
CA MET A 433 49.67 39.71 -6.01
C MET A 433 49.95 38.96 -7.30
N LYS A 434 50.63 39.60 -8.25
CA LYS A 434 51.15 38.93 -9.43
C LYS A 434 52.50 38.33 -9.09
N ILE A 435 52.65 37.03 -9.31
CA ILE A 435 53.86 36.26 -9.00
C ILE A 435 54.42 35.58 -10.24
N LYS A 436 55.73 35.41 -10.25
CA LYS A 436 56.41 34.63 -11.30
C LYS A 436 56.28 33.14 -10.99
N THR A 437 55.72 32.38 -11.92
CA THR A 437 55.61 30.92 -11.81
C THR A 437 56.27 30.24 -13.03
N TYR A 438 56.46 28.93 -12.96
CA TYR A 438 56.93 28.14 -14.12
C TYR A 438 55.96 28.20 -15.31
N PHE A 439 54.65 28.42 -15.05
CA PHE A 439 53.60 28.54 -16.06
C PHE A 439 53.37 29.99 -16.52
N GLY A 440 54.36 30.86 -16.33
CA GLY A 440 54.28 32.30 -16.58
C GLY A 440 53.81 33.10 -15.37
N ASP A 441 53.54 34.39 -15.59
CA ASP A 441 53.08 35.27 -14.52
C ASP A 441 51.63 34.96 -14.17
N LYS A 442 51.34 34.78 -12.89
CA LYS A 442 49.99 34.46 -12.41
C LYS A 442 49.60 35.32 -11.22
N TRP A 443 48.31 35.46 -10.99
CA TRP A 443 47.77 36.18 -9.84
C TRP A 443 47.54 35.24 -8.67
N MET A 444 47.76 35.70 -7.44
CA MET A 444 47.41 34.99 -6.21
C MET A 444 46.86 35.95 -5.17
N LEU A 445 45.99 35.47 -4.29
CA LEU A 445 45.43 36.29 -3.21
C LEU A 445 46.31 36.20 -1.96
N LYS A 446 46.80 37.36 -1.48
CA LYS A 446 47.73 37.45 -0.34
C LYS A 446 47.15 36.88 0.95
N GLU A 447 45.85 37.07 1.17
CA GLU A 447 45.08 36.49 2.27
C GLU A 447 43.88 35.76 1.67
N GLN A 448 43.65 34.50 2.05
CA GLN A 448 42.52 33.75 1.50
C GLN A 448 41.20 34.37 1.94
N LYS A 449 40.30 34.58 0.98
CA LYS A 449 38.93 35.01 1.25
C LYS A 449 38.23 33.92 2.08
N LYS A 450 37.60 34.32 3.18
CA LYS A 450 36.84 33.42 4.06
C LYS A 450 35.36 33.62 3.83
N LEU A 451 34.62 32.52 3.69
CA LEU A 451 33.16 32.49 3.61
C LEU A 451 32.60 32.00 4.95
N PRO A 452 31.93 32.85 5.74
CA PRO A 452 31.20 32.39 6.91
C PRO A 452 29.93 31.64 6.47
N MET A 453 29.83 30.38 6.85
CA MET A 453 28.59 29.61 6.79
C MET A 453 27.99 29.59 8.19
N ASP A 454 27.08 30.53 8.48
CA ASP A 454 26.52 30.74 9.82
C ASP A 454 25.46 29.70 10.22
N ARG A 455 25.19 28.73 9.34
CA ARG A 455 24.28 27.60 9.53
C ARG A 455 24.90 26.36 8.94
N ASP A 456 24.40 25.22 9.36
CA ASP A 456 24.77 23.93 8.78
C ASP A 456 24.44 23.91 7.28
N PHE A 457 25.32 23.27 6.50
CA PHE A 457 25.28 23.35 5.05
C PHE A 457 25.74 22.06 4.39
N TYR A 458 25.34 21.91 3.14
CA TYR A 458 25.71 20.78 2.30
C TYR A 458 26.77 21.19 1.29
N THR A 459 27.65 20.25 0.98
CA THR A 459 28.67 20.37 -0.06
C THR A 459 28.36 19.46 -1.23
N TYR A 460 28.85 19.83 -2.41
CA TYR A 460 28.52 19.19 -3.68
C TYR A 460 29.78 18.82 -4.46
N ASN A 461 29.69 17.76 -5.26
CA ASN A 461 30.81 17.31 -6.08
C ASN A 461 31.06 18.22 -7.30
N GLY A 462 30.01 18.90 -7.77
CA GLY A 462 30.07 19.90 -8.82
C GLY A 462 29.23 21.15 -8.49
N PRO A 463 29.34 22.21 -9.30
CA PRO A 463 28.59 23.45 -9.16
C PRO A 463 27.16 23.29 -9.69
N SER A 464 26.45 22.27 -9.22
CA SER A 464 25.06 21.98 -9.58
C SER A 464 24.42 21.07 -8.53
N LEU A 465 23.13 21.28 -8.24
CA LEU A 465 22.34 20.39 -7.39
C LEU A 465 22.16 18.99 -8.01
N SER A 466 22.34 18.84 -9.32
CA SER A 466 22.33 17.54 -10.00
C SER A 466 23.64 16.74 -9.82
N SER A 467 24.70 17.36 -9.28
CA SER A 467 25.98 16.68 -9.02
C SER A 467 25.97 15.77 -7.79
N GLY A 468 24.85 15.75 -7.05
CA GLY A 468 24.68 15.00 -5.82
C GLY A 468 25.35 15.66 -4.62
N VAL A 469 24.76 15.44 -3.44
CA VAL A 469 25.34 15.87 -2.16
C VAL A 469 26.61 15.07 -1.89
N SER A 470 27.72 15.76 -1.64
CA SER A 470 29.00 15.15 -1.25
C SER A 470 29.04 14.88 0.25
N SER A 471 28.72 15.86 1.10
CA SER A 471 28.75 15.70 2.56
C SER A 471 28.04 16.86 3.27
N TYR A 472 27.71 16.64 4.54
CA TYR A 472 27.10 17.61 5.45
C TYR A 472 28.15 18.19 6.40
N PHE A 473 28.07 19.50 6.63
CA PHE A 473 28.97 20.20 7.53
C PHE A 473 28.17 21.09 8.49
N LEU A 474 28.63 21.15 9.74
CA LEU A 474 28.15 22.14 10.70
C LEU A 474 28.61 23.54 10.30
N ALA A 475 27.90 24.56 10.80
CA ALA A 475 28.26 25.96 10.63
C ALA A 475 29.77 26.21 10.91
N GLN A 476 30.49 26.73 9.92
CA GLN A 476 31.92 27.02 10.01
C GLN A 476 32.38 28.05 8.97
N LYS A 477 33.59 28.58 9.14
CA LYS A 477 34.22 29.47 8.14
C LYS A 477 35.05 28.64 7.17
N LEU A 478 34.79 28.80 5.88
CA LEU A 478 35.49 28.07 4.82
C LEU A 478 36.43 28.99 4.03
N GLU A 479 37.51 28.42 3.53
CA GLU A 479 38.40 29.11 2.59
C GLU A 479 37.81 29.05 1.18
N VAL A 480 37.61 30.21 0.57
CA VAL A 480 37.11 30.35 -0.79
C VAL A 480 38.27 30.20 -1.77
N ILE A 481 38.08 29.33 -2.75
CA ILE A 481 39.08 29.06 -3.80
C ILE A 481 38.57 29.53 -5.17
N GLU A 482 37.26 29.44 -5.44
CA GLU A 482 36.65 29.90 -6.70
C GLU A 482 35.26 30.44 -6.41
N GLU A 483 34.86 31.53 -7.08
CA GLU A 483 33.51 32.11 -6.99
C GLU A 483 32.92 32.25 -8.37
N ARG A 484 31.73 31.67 -8.59
CA ARG A 484 31.03 31.77 -9.87
C ARG A 484 29.90 32.80 -9.81
N ALA A 485 29.60 33.38 -10.96
CA ALA A 485 28.53 34.37 -11.11
C ALA A 485 27.12 33.79 -10.84
N ASP A 486 26.96 32.47 -10.94
CA ASP A 486 25.73 31.74 -10.64
C ASP A 486 25.52 31.47 -9.13
N GLY A 487 26.43 31.96 -8.28
CA GLY A 487 26.36 31.83 -6.82
C GLY A 487 27.04 30.59 -6.25
N TRP A 488 27.61 29.72 -7.09
CA TRP A 488 28.40 28.57 -6.63
C TRP A 488 29.79 28.99 -6.19
N VAL A 489 30.18 28.53 -4.99
CA VAL A 489 31.49 28.82 -4.42
C VAL A 489 32.23 27.52 -4.20
N LYS A 490 33.47 27.43 -4.72
CA LYS A 490 34.35 26.30 -4.46
C LYS A 490 35.17 26.60 -3.21
N VAL A 491 35.11 25.69 -2.26
CA VAL A 491 35.72 25.84 -0.94
C VAL A 491 36.66 24.70 -0.63
N ASN A 492 37.64 24.97 0.22
CA ASN A 492 38.52 23.93 0.76
C ASN A 492 37.84 23.23 1.93
N THR A 493 37.80 21.90 1.91
CA THR A 493 37.28 21.06 3.01
C THR A 493 38.26 19.92 3.30
N TYR A 494 38.06 19.20 4.41
CA TYR A 494 38.88 18.01 4.71
C TYR A 494 38.67 16.86 3.68
N LEU A 495 37.58 16.91 2.89
CA LEU A 495 37.31 16.00 1.77
C LEU A 495 37.93 16.50 0.45
N GLY A 496 38.75 17.54 0.49
CA GLY A 496 39.27 18.25 -0.68
C GLY A 496 38.33 19.37 -1.12
N HIS A 497 38.45 19.77 -2.39
CA HIS A 497 37.66 20.88 -2.91
C HIS A 497 36.23 20.47 -3.16
N LYS A 498 35.28 21.24 -2.62
CA LYS A 498 33.85 21.01 -2.80
C LYS A 498 33.14 22.30 -3.16
N TRP A 499 31.94 22.17 -3.70
CA TRP A 499 31.08 23.27 -4.07
C TRP A 499 30.02 23.51 -3.00
N VAL A 500 29.73 24.77 -2.71
CA VAL A 500 28.66 25.20 -1.79
C VAL A 500 27.87 26.34 -2.41
N THR A 501 26.62 26.50 -1.97
CA THR A 501 25.84 27.71 -2.21
C THR A 501 25.68 28.44 -0.88
N LYS A 502 25.69 29.78 -0.91
CA LYS A 502 25.52 30.58 0.31
C LYS A 502 24.12 30.42 0.90
N ASP A 503 23.12 30.29 0.03
CA ASP A 503 21.74 30.06 0.39
C ASP A 503 21.26 28.73 -0.20
N MET A 504 20.46 27.99 0.58
CA MET A 504 19.81 26.77 0.10
C MET A 504 18.68 27.14 -0.86
N LYS A 505 18.66 26.50 -2.04
CA LYS A 505 17.54 26.65 -2.99
C LYS A 505 16.26 26.17 -2.33
N LYS A 506 15.20 26.98 -2.40
CA LYS A 506 13.87 26.62 -1.90
C LYS A 506 12.88 26.55 -3.04
N VAL A 507 12.00 25.55 -3.00
CA VAL A 507 10.88 25.39 -3.93
C VAL A 507 9.59 25.46 -3.13
N TRP A 508 8.63 26.27 -3.58
CA TRP A 508 7.34 26.39 -2.93
C TRP A 508 6.37 25.33 -3.43
N MET A 509 5.97 24.40 -2.56
CA MET A 509 4.94 23.41 -2.88
C MET A 509 3.56 24.02 -2.59
N THR A 510 2.78 24.32 -3.62
CA THR A 510 1.48 25.00 -3.50
C THR A 510 0.32 24.09 -3.10
N LYS A 511 0.51 22.77 -3.18
CA LYS A 511 -0.45 21.73 -2.82
C LYS A 511 0.21 20.74 -1.89
N ASN A 512 -0.61 19.88 -1.26
CA ASN A 512 -0.08 18.69 -0.60
C ASN A 512 0.73 17.86 -1.59
N PHE A 513 1.81 17.27 -1.11
CA PHE A 513 2.73 16.47 -1.92
C PHE A 513 3.19 15.25 -1.16
N PHE A 514 3.60 14.23 -1.90
CA PHE A 514 4.08 12.98 -1.33
C PHE A 514 5.61 12.96 -1.33
N ILE A 515 6.16 12.41 -0.26
CA ILE A 515 7.59 12.12 -0.12
C ILE A 515 7.81 10.61 -0.27
N TYR A 516 8.91 10.25 -0.92
CA TYR A 516 9.25 8.88 -1.32
C TYR A 516 10.63 8.51 -0.81
N ASN A 517 10.86 7.21 -0.58
CA ASN A 517 12.17 6.73 -0.12
C ASN A 517 13.22 6.80 -1.23
N ASP A 518 12.81 6.56 -2.48
CA ASP A 518 13.65 6.70 -3.67
C ASP A 518 13.01 7.63 -4.71
N ALA A 519 13.79 8.06 -5.70
CA ALA A 519 13.32 8.85 -6.84
C ALA A 519 12.48 7.99 -7.82
N SER A 520 11.46 7.31 -7.31
CA SER A 520 10.58 6.42 -8.06
C SER A 520 9.20 6.35 -7.40
N LEU A 521 8.14 6.41 -8.21
CA LEU A 521 6.75 6.22 -7.76
C LEU A 521 6.48 4.78 -7.30
N SER A 522 7.39 3.84 -7.62
CA SER A 522 7.32 2.45 -7.17
C SER A 522 8.01 2.19 -5.83
N SER A 523 8.67 3.19 -5.25
CA SER A 523 9.34 3.05 -3.94
C SER A 523 8.38 3.11 -2.74
N GLY A 524 7.08 3.33 -3.01
CA GLY A 524 6.06 3.55 -2.00
C GLY A 524 6.09 4.97 -1.41
N ILE A 525 4.94 5.40 -0.92
CA ILE A 525 4.80 6.71 -0.27
C ILE A 525 5.33 6.59 1.17
N ALA A 526 6.32 7.41 1.52
CA ALA A 526 6.84 7.49 2.89
C ALA A 526 5.93 8.33 3.80
N SER A 527 5.43 9.46 3.30
CA SER A 527 4.44 10.31 3.98
C SER A 527 3.80 11.29 2.98
N GLU A 528 2.68 11.88 3.39
CA GLU A 528 2.13 13.09 2.77
C GLU A 528 2.57 14.32 3.57
N CYS A 529 2.85 15.41 2.87
CA CYS A 529 3.24 16.70 3.42
C CYS A 529 2.26 17.78 2.94
N GLY A 530 1.90 18.71 3.82
CA GLY A 530 1.11 19.89 3.45
C GLY A 530 1.90 20.87 2.60
N ALA A 531 1.19 21.78 1.92
CA ALA A 531 1.78 22.87 1.12
C ALA A 531 2.75 23.71 1.97
N GLN A 532 4.03 23.77 1.56
CA GLN A 532 5.10 24.47 2.28
C GLN A 532 6.33 24.68 1.38
N PRO A 533 7.24 25.62 1.72
CA PRO A 533 8.55 25.69 1.07
C PRO A 533 9.43 24.52 1.49
N VAL A 534 10.08 23.86 0.53
CA VAL A 534 11.04 22.79 0.79
C VAL A 534 12.44 23.20 0.34
N GLY A 535 13.44 22.88 1.17
CA GLY A 535 14.85 23.04 0.81
C GLY A 535 15.29 21.94 -0.13
N VAL A 536 15.89 22.32 -1.26
CA VAL A 536 16.33 21.38 -2.29
C VAL A 536 17.78 21.01 -2.07
N LEU A 537 18.00 19.73 -1.79
CA LEU A 537 19.32 19.13 -1.63
C LEU A 537 19.86 18.62 -2.95
N GLU A 538 19.04 18.03 -3.81
CA GLU A 538 19.44 17.44 -5.10
C GLU A 538 18.31 17.63 -6.12
N GLU A 539 18.64 17.84 -7.40
CA GLU A 539 17.66 17.94 -8.49
C GLU A 539 18.01 16.98 -9.63
N ARG A 540 17.01 16.28 -10.16
CA ARG A 540 17.12 15.42 -11.33
C ARG A 540 16.34 16.00 -12.50
N GLU A 541 16.83 15.73 -13.71
CA GLU A 541 16.23 16.21 -14.97
C GLU A 541 14.81 15.70 -15.18
N ASP A 542 14.47 14.53 -14.63
CA ASP A 542 13.14 13.95 -14.74
C ASP A 542 12.10 14.63 -13.81
N GLY A 543 12.49 15.62 -12.99
CA GLY A 543 11.60 16.35 -12.08
C GLY A 543 11.52 15.76 -10.67
N TRP A 544 12.46 14.88 -10.29
CA TRP A 544 12.65 14.49 -8.89
C TRP A 544 13.58 15.47 -8.16
N ILE A 545 13.18 15.89 -6.97
CA ILE A 545 14.03 16.66 -6.06
C ILE A 545 14.22 15.90 -4.76
N LYS A 546 15.42 15.95 -4.18
CA LYS A 546 15.70 15.43 -2.85
C LYS A 546 15.60 16.57 -1.85
N ILE A 547 14.89 16.33 -0.75
CA ILE A 547 14.64 17.32 0.29
C ILE A 547 15.01 16.74 1.65
N ASP A 548 15.28 17.62 2.61
CA ASP A 548 15.46 17.22 4.00
C ASP A 548 14.12 17.19 4.74
N THR A 549 13.89 16.12 5.52
CA THR A 549 12.63 15.92 6.25
C THR A 549 12.91 15.32 7.62
N TRP A 550 11.90 15.30 8.51
CA TRP A 550 12.01 14.63 9.81
C TRP A 550 12.20 13.11 9.72
N LEU A 551 11.96 12.50 8.55
CA LEU A 551 12.24 11.09 8.24
C LEU A 551 13.62 10.92 7.57
N GLY A 552 14.48 11.93 7.65
CA GLY A 552 15.72 12.04 6.89
C GLY A 552 15.48 12.47 5.45
N HIS A 553 16.47 12.26 4.58
CA HIS A 553 16.35 12.69 3.19
C HIS A 553 15.31 11.87 2.44
N LYS A 554 14.49 12.56 1.65
CA LYS A 554 13.39 11.95 0.87
C LYS A 554 13.29 12.61 -0.49
N TRP A 555 12.62 11.92 -1.40
CA TRP A 555 12.41 12.37 -2.77
C TRP A 555 11.00 12.90 -2.94
N VAL A 556 10.85 13.94 -3.75
CA VAL A 556 9.56 14.53 -4.13
C VAL A 556 9.53 14.67 -5.65
N LYS A 557 8.41 14.27 -6.25
CA LYS A 557 8.15 14.52 -7.67
C LYS A 557 7.48 15.87 -7.83
N THR A 558 8.10 16.79 -8.56
CA THR A 558 7.54 18.14 -8.79
C THR A 558 6.58 18.17 -9.98
N THR A 559 6.68 17.18 -10.88
CA THR A 559 5.84 17.02 -12.06
C THR A 559 4.88 15.84 -11.91
N GLU A 560 3.58 16.08 -12.09
CA GLU A 560 2.56 15.03 -12.02
C GLU A 560 2.69 14.08 -13.22
N LYS A 561 2.86 12.78 -12.95
CA LYS A 561 2.76 11.74 -13.98
C LYS A 561 1.28 11.48 -14.27
N LYS A 562 0.86 11.60 -15.53
CA LYS A 562 -0.52 11.32 -15.95
C LYS A 562 -0.57 10.10 -16.85
N VAL A 563 -1.62 9.29 -16.68
CA VAL A 563 -1.94 8.14 -17.54
C VAL A 563 -3.32 8.35 -18.14
N TRP A 564 -3.47 8.16 -19.45
CA TRP A 564 -4.76 8.30 -20.12
C TRP A 564 -5.52 6.98 -20.12
N MET A 565 -6.71 6.96 -19.52
CA MET A 565 -7.59 5.80 -19.51
C MET A 565 -8.54 5.90 -20.72
N THR A 566 -8.43 4.97 -21.67
CA THR A 566 -9.18 5.00 -22.94
C THR A 566 -10.57 4.35 -22.86
N LYS A 567 -10.82 3.54 -21.83
CA LYS A 567 -12.08 2.83 -21.56
C LYS A 567 -12.58 3.16 -20.16
N ASN A 568 -13.82 2.78 -19.85
CA ASN A 568 -14.28 2.75 -18.47
C ASN A 568 -13.30 1.90 -17.65
N PHE A 569 -13.03 2.32 -16.42
CA PHE A 569 -12.12 1.64 -15.53
C PHE A 569 -12.67 1.60 -14.11
N PHE A 570 -12.23 0.61 -13.35
CA PHE A 570 -12.66 0.40 -11.97
C PHE A 570 -11.63 0.92 -10.99
N LEU A 571 -12.13 1.56 -9.94
CA LEU A 571 -11.38 1.93 -8.75
C LEU A 571 -11.47 0.80 -7.73
N TYR A 572 -10.34 0.51 -7.10
CA TYR A 572 -10.18 -0.54 -6.09
C TYR A 572 -9.66 0.06 -4.78
N ASN A 573 -10.01 -0.55 -3.66
CA ASN A 573 -9.55 -0.08 -2.35
C ASN A 573 -8.08 -0.43 -2.08
N ASP A 574 -7.57 -1.49 -2.70
CA ASP A 574 -6.17 -1.92 -2.61
C ASP A 574 -5.64 -2.34 -3.99
N SER A 575 -4.33 -2.56 -4.13
CA SER A 575 -3.66 -2.95 -5.37
C SER A 575 -3.90 -4.43 -5.74
N ASN A 576 -5.12 -4.91 -5.56
CA ASN A 576 -5.55 -6.26 -5.89
C ASN A 576 -7.08 -6.27 -6.14
N TYR A 577 -7.53 -7.24 -6.94
CA TYR A 577 -8.94 -7.36 -7.32
C TYR A 577 -9.86 -7.80 -6.17
N GLU A 578 -9.31 -8.46 -5.15
CA GLU A 578 -10.08 -8.96 -4.00
C GLU A 578 -10.53 -7.83 -3.05
N SER A 579 -9.86 -6.68 -3.10
CA SER A 579 -10.22 -5.47 -2.36
C SER A 579 -11.58 -4.89 -2.77
N GLY A 580 -12.12 -5.38 -3.89
CA GLY A 580 -13.41 -5.03 -4.40
C GLY A 580 -13.43 -3.70 -5.15
N ILE A 581 -14.38 -3.57 -6.07
CA ILE A 581 -14.63 -2.35 -6.82
C ILE A 581 -15.26 -1.30 -5.89
N ALA A 582 -14.57 -0.19 -5.71
CA ALA A 582 -15.03 0.99 -4.99
C ALA A 582 -15.95 1.86 -5.85
N SER A 583 -15.63 2.03 -7.14
CA SER A 583 -16.46 2.76 -8.12
C SER A 583 -16.02 2.43 -9.54
N GLU A 584 -16.89 2.69 -10.51
CA GLU A 584 -16.55 2.75 -11.93
C GLU A 584 -16.33 4.22 -12.36
N CYS A 585 -15.43 4.44 -13.31
CA CYS A 585 -15.09 5.74 -13.87
C CYS A 585 -15.10 5.68 -15.40
N SER A 586 -15.53 6.76 -16.05
CA SER A 586 -15.44 6.93 -17.50
C SER A 586 -14.01 7.24 -17.96
N PRO A 587 -13.68 7.09 -19.26
CA PRO A 587 -12.37 7.41 -19.83
C PRO A 587 -11.94 8.84 -19.48
N GLN A 588 -10.75 9.00 -18.88
CA GLN A 588 -10.19 10.29 -18.47
C GLN A 588 -8.68 10.15 -18.16
N PRO A 589 -7.90 11.25 -18.15
CA PRO A 589 -6.55 11.23 -17.62
C PRO A 589 -6.57 11.12 -16.10
N VAL A 590 -5.70 10.28 -15.54
CA VAL A 590 -5.53 10.12 -14.09
C VAL A 590 -4.11 10.45 -13.66
N GLY A 591 -3.98 11.17 -12.54
CA GLY A 591 -2.70 11.49 -11.91
C GLY A 591 -2.18 10.31 -11.10
N VAL A 592 -0.96 9.87 -11.37
CA VAL A 592 -0.30 8.74 -10.70
C VAL A 592 0.43 9.24 -9.47
N ILE A 593 0.12 8.64 -8.32
CA ILE A 593 0.77 8.90 -7.03
C ILE A 593 1.69 7.73 -6.65
N GLU A 594 1.31 6.49 -6.92
CA GLU A 594 2.12 5.31 -6.57
C GLU A 594 1.97 4.28 -7.69
N GLU A 595 3.03 3.53 -7.98
CA GLU A 595 3.01 2.45 -8.97
C GLU A 595 3.42 1.14 -8.31
N ARG A 596 2.73 0.04 -8.65
CA ARG A 596 3.03 -1.31 -8.17
C ARG A 596 3.09 -2.29 -9.33
N ALA A 597 3.62 -3.48 -9.05
CA ALA A 597 3.70 -4.57 -10.00
C ALA A 597 2.32 -4.91 -10.60
N GLY A 598 2.31 -5.51 -11.79
CA GLY A 598 1.07 -5.95 -12.45
C GLY A 598 0.21 -4.83 -13.04
N GLY A 599 0.73 -3.61 -13.19
CA GLY A 599 0.02 -2.48 -13.79
C GLY A 599 -0.88 -1.71 -12.83
N TRP A 600 -0.71 -1.89 -11.52
CA TRP A 600 -1.47 -1.16 -10.51
C TRP A 600 -0.89 0.23 -10.30
N ILE A 601 -1.74 1.24 -10.43
CA ILE A 601 -1.41 2.62 -10.11
C ILE A 601 -2.39 3.16 -9.06
N LYS A 602 -1.88 3.95 -8.12
CA LYS A 602 -2.69 4.65 -7.14
C LYS A 602 -2.92 6.07 -7.61
N ILE A 603 -4.17 6.52 -7.55
CA ILE A 603 -4.60 7.81 -8.08
C ILE A 603 -5.42 8.59 -7.04
N HIS A 604 -5.47 9.91 -7.18
CA HIS A 604 -6.36 10.74 -6.37
C HIS A 604 -7.77 10.73 -6.93
N THR A 605 -8.77 10.53 -6.07
CA THR A 605 -10.20 10.50 -6.46
C THR A 605 -11.05 11.17 -5.39
N TRP A 606 -12.32 11.47 -5.69
CA TRP A 606 -13.29 12.02 -4.73
C TRP A 606 -13.61 11.04 -3.58
N LEU A 607 -13.26 9.75 -3.71
CA LEU A 607 -13.37 8.74 -2.65
C LEU A 607 -12.04 8.59 -1.86
N GLY A 608 -11.13 9.56 -2.00
CA GLY A 608 -9.75 9.47 -1.52
C GLY A 608 -8.85 8.69 -2.48
N HIS A 609 -7.67 8.28 -2.01
CA HIS A 609 -6.75 7.50 -2.84
C HIS A 609 -7.34 6.12 -3.16
N LYS A 610 -7.28 5.73 -4.43
CA LYS A 610 -7.75 4.43 -4.93
C LYS A 610 -6.76 3.85 -5.93
N TRP A 611 -6.85 2.54 -6.09
CA TRP A 611 -6.04 1.78 -7.04
C TRP A 611 -6.80 1.54 -8.34
N VAL A 612 -6.11 1.59 -9.46
CA VAL A 612 -6.62 1.18 -10.76
C VAL A 612 -5.57 0.34 -11.45
N ASN A 613 -6.00 -0.71 -12.15
CA ASN A 613 -5.11 -1.54 -12.95
C ASN A 613 -5.16 -1.10 -14.41
N THR A 614 -4.03 -0.69 -14.97
CA THR A 614 -3.94 -0.20 -16.35
C THR A 614 -3.84 -1.32 -17.39
N VAL A 615 -3.42 -2.53 -16.98
CA VAL A 615 -3.23 -3.69 -17.86
C VAL A 615 -4.56 -4.44 -18.07
N GLN A 616 -5.42 -4.51 -17.06
CA GLN A 616 -6.68 -5.25 -17.09
C GLN A 616 -7.91 -4.46 -17.55
N ASN A 617 -7.81 -3.18 -17.93
CA ASN A 617 -8.93 -2.53 -18.65
C ASN A 617 -9.18 -3.11 -20.06
N GLU A 618 -8.54 -4.24 -20.37
CA GLU A 618 -8.82 -5.14 -21.50
C GLU A 618 -9.38 -6.52 -21.05
N ALA A 619 -9.73 -6.72 -19.78
CA ALA A 619 -10.13 -8.01 -19.24
C ALA A 619 -11.34 -8.61 -19.97
N LYS A 620 -11.13 -9.79 -20.55
CA LYS A 620 -12.14 -10.65 -21.16
C LYS A 620 -13.31 -10.85 -20.21
N HIS A 621 -14.52 -10.59 -20.69
CA HIS A 621 -15.77 -10.97 -20.06
C HIS A 621 -15.77 -12.48 -19.79
N GLU A 622 -15.72 -12.87 -18.51
CA GLU A 622 -15.82 -14.26 -18.10
C GLU A 622 -17.29 -14.63 -17.89
N ASN A 623 -17.74 -15.67 -18.58
CA ASN A 623 -19.11 -16.16 -18.46
C ASN A 623 -19.14 -17.40 -17.56
N ILE A 624 -20.09 -17.43 -16.61
CA ILE A 624 -20.35 -18.59 -15.76
C ILE A 624 -21.76 -19.09 -16.05
N TYR A 625 -21.90 -20.41 -16.28
CA TYR A 625 -23.20 -21.05 -16.36
C TYR A 625 -23.63 -21.56 -14.98
N PHE A 626 -24.76 -21.06 -14.48
CA PHE A 626 -25.41 -21.59 -13.30
C PHE A 626 -26.46 -22.62 -13.73
N ASN A 627 -26.25 -23.89 -13.40
CA ASN A 627 -27.14 -25.00 -13.79
C ASN A 627 -28.34 -25.20 -12.83
N LYS A 628 -28.44 -24.38 -11.78
CA LYS A 628 -29.51 -24.40 -10.76
C LYS A 628 -30.13 -23.03 -10.64
N VAL A 629 -31.33 -22.99 -10.06
CA VAL A 629 -31.98 -21.73 -9.69
C VAL A 629 -31.11 -21.01 -8.67
N PHE A 630 -30.83 -19.73 -8.91
CA PHE A 630 -29.98 -18.93 -8.04
C PHE A 630 -30.62 -17.62 -7.61
N PHE A 631 -30.27 -17.19 -6.41
CA PHE A 631 -30.69 -15.94 -5.81
C PHE A 631 -29.58 -14.91 -6.02
N ALA A 632 -29.97 -13.71 -6.40
CA ALA A 632 -29.08 -12.58 -6.52
C ALA A 632 -29.28 -11.64 -5.34
N TYR A 633 -28.18 -11.18 -4.78
CA TYR A 633 -28.09 -10.45 -3.52
C TYR A 633 -27.61 -9.02 -3.75
N ASP A 634 -28.08 -8.10 -2.92
CA ASP A 634 -27.59 -6.71 -2.94
C ASP A 634 -26.13 -6.60 -2.47
N SER A 635 -25.67 -7.53 -1.63
CA SER A 635 -24.30 -7.60 -1.10
C SER A 635 -23.77 -9.04 -1.09
N PRO A 636 -22.44 -9.26 -1.10
CA PRO A 636 -21.84 -10.59 -1.16
C PRO A 636 -21.88 -11.33 0.19
N ASN A 637 -23.08 -11.52 0.75
CA ASN A 637 -23.33 -12.28 1.98
C ASN A 637 -24.77 -12.83 2.01
N PHE A 638 -25.00 -13.98 2.63
CA PHE A 638 -26.33 -14.63 2.65
C PHE A 638 -27.37 -13.98 3.56
N SER A 639 -26.92 -13.12 4.50
CA SER A 639 -27.79 -12.24 5.29
C SER A 639 -28.34 -11.06 4.49
N SER A 640 -27.76 -10.76 3.32
CA SER A 640 -28.24 -9.70 2.43
C SER A 640 -29.64 -10.00 1.91
N ASN A 641 -30.36 -8.94 1.59
CA ASN A 641 -31.63 -9.02 0.87
C ASN A 641 -31.43 -9.77 -0.46
N VAL A 642 -32.36 -10.68 -0.76
CA VAL A 642 -32.48 -11.27 -2.09
C VAL A 642 -33.21 -10.29 -3.00
N ALA A 643 -32.47 -9.75 -3.96
CA ALA A 643 -32.96 -8.82 -4.97
C ALA A 643 -33.79 -9.53 -6.04
N GLY A 644 -33.43 -10.76 -6.39
CA GLY A 644 -34.13 -11.52 -7.41
C GLY A 644 -33.79 -13.01 -7.42
N LYS A 645 -34.69 -13.80 -7.98
CA LYS A 645 -34.55 -15.24 -8.19
C LYS A 645 -34.52 -15.51 -9.69
N PHE A 646 -33.52 -16.25 -10.14
CA PHE A 646 -33.25 -16.48 -11.56
C PHE A 646 -33.24 -17.97 -11.89
N ALA A 647 -33.73 -18.30 -13.09
CA ALA A 647 -33.62 -19.64 -13.64
C ALA A 647 -32.14 -19.95 -14.02
N PRO A 648 -31.77 -21.23 -14.19
CA PRO A 648 -30.46 -21.61 -14.72
C PRO A 648 -30.14 -20.85 -16.01
N GLN A 649 -28.99 -20.17 -16.06
CA GLN A 649 -28.56 -19.38 -17.21
C GLN A 649 -27.06 -19.08 -17.15
N THR A 650 -26.51 -18.67 -18.30
CA THR A 650 -25.16 -18.14 -18.39
C THR A 650 -25.18 -16.65 -18.06
N VAL A 651 -24.30 -16.23 -17.18
CA VAL A 651 -24.17 -14.83 -16.77
C VAL A 651 -22.74 -14.34 -16.94
N GLU A 652 -22.63 -13.07 -17.26
CA GLU A 652 -21.35 -12.37 -17.37
C GLU A 652 -20.90 -11.92 -15.98
N VAL A 653 -19.67 -12.26 -15.62
CA VAL A 653 -19.06 -11.88 -14.35
C VAL A 653 -18.33 -10.56 -14.50
N LYS A 654 -18.77 -9.58 -13.71
CA LYS A 654 -18.16 -8.26 -13.60
C LYS A 654 -17.10 -8.16 -12.51
N GLU A 655 -17.30 -8.89 -11.41
CA GLU A 655 -16.43 -8.84 -10.24
C GLU A 655 -16.42 -10.19 -9.52
N LYS A 656 -15.32 -10.54 -8.86
CA LYS A 656 -15.21 -11.73 -8.00
C LYS A 656 -14.68 -11.35 -6.62
N ARG A 657 -15.28 -11.90 -5.57
CA ARG A 657 -14.84 -11.80 -4.18
C ARG A 657 -14.98 -13.17 -3.51
N GLY A 658 -13.92 -13.97 -3.55
CA GLY A 658 -13.96 -15.36 -3.11
C GLY A 658 -15.02 -16.18 -3.86
N ALA A 659 -15.97 -16.76 -3.12
CA ALA A 659 -17.10 -17.51 -3.67
C ALA A 659 -18.16 -16.63 -4.35
N TRP A 660 -18.15 -15.32 -4.11
CA TRP A 660 -19.16 -14.40 -4.62
C TRP A 660 -18.75 -13.81 -5.96
N VAL A 661 -19.68 -13.80 -6.91
CA VAL A 661 -19.53 -13.16 -8.21
C VAL A 661 -20.58 -12.08 -8.38
N ARG A 662 -20.18 -10.92 -8.86
CA ARG A 662 -21.08 -9.84 -9.22
C ARG A 662 -21.42 -9.97 -10.69
N ILE A 663 -22.70 -9.99 -10.99
CA ILE A 663 -23.23 -10.23 -12.33
C ILE A 663 -24.17 -9.09 -12.72
N GLY A 664 -24.23 -8.80 -14.01
CA GLY A 664 -25.25 -7.89 -14.55
C GLY A 664 -26.61 -8.59 -14.56
N THR A 665 -27.64 -7.96 -13.98
CA THR A 665 -29.02 -8.45 -14.04
C THR A 665 -29.96 -7.34 -14.51
N GLY A 666 -31.19 -7.70 -14.89
CA GLY A 666 -32.24 -6.70 -15.17
C GLY A 666 -32.61 -5.81 -13.97
N LEU A 667 -32.11 -6.14 -12.77
CA LEU A 667 -32.28 -5.38 -11.52
C LEU A 667 -31.00 -4.59 -11.16
N GLY A 668 -30.13 -4.36 -12.14
CA GLY A 668 -28.78 -3.83 -11.94
C GLY A 668 -27.79 -4.93 -11.52
N ASP A 669 -26.60 -4.51 -11.12
CA ASP A 669 -25.57 -5.47 -10.69
C ASP A 669 -25.95 -6.10 -9.34
N LYS A 670 -25.76 -7.42 -9.24
CA LYS A 670 -26.07 -8.19 -8.03
C LYS A 670 -25.05 -9.29 -7.79
N TRP A 671 -24.98 -9.76 -6.55
CA TRP A 671 -24.05 -10.79 -6.10
C TRP A 671 -24.68 -12.17 -6.10
N VAL A 672 -23.95 -13.17 -6.56
CA VAL A 672 -24.35 -14.58 -6.53
C VAL A 672 -23.22 -15.39 -5.94
N ASN A 673 -23.52 -16.35 -5.06
CA ASN A 673 -22.50 -17.25 -4.54
C ASN A 673 -22.35 -18.44 -5.49
N LYS A 674 -21.21 -18.55 -6.17
CA LYS A 674 -20.97 -19.60 -7.17
C LYS A 674 -20.71 -20.96 -6.53
N ASP A 675 -20.10 -21.00 -5.34
CA ASP A 675 -19.65 -22.24 -4.72
C ASP A 675 -20.85 -23.03 -4.18
N THR A 676 -21.82 -22.37 -3.53
CA THR A 676 -23.01 -23.08 -3.03
C THR A 676 -23.92 -23.62 -4.16
N LEU A 677 -23.79 -23.08 -5.36
CA LEU A 677 -24.52 -23.55 -6.54
C LEU A 677 -23.78 -24.70 -7.25
N ASN A 678 -22.46 -24.60 -7.37
CA ASN A 678 -21.65 -25.56 -8.13
C ASN A 678 -21.16 -26.74 -7.29
N ASN A 679 -21.03 -26.60 -5.98
CA ASN A 679 -20.60 -27.68 -5.10
C ASN A 679 -21.72 -28.72 -4.93
N ASP A 680 -21.33 -29.99 -4.90
CA ASP A 680 -22.25 -31.09 -4.65
C ASP A 680 -22.82 -31.00 -3.24
N LEU A 681 -21.94 -30.86 -2.24
CA LEU A 681 -22.28 -30.68 -0.82
C LEU A 681 -22.37 -29.18 -0.47
N VAL A 682 -23.49 -28.79 0.11
CA VAL A 682 -23.71 -27.49 0.75
C VAL A 682 -24.06 -27.74 2.21
N LEU A 683 -23.31 -27.14 3.13
CA LEU A 683 -23.59 -27.13 4.56
C LEU A 683 -23.51 -25.69 5.06
N LEU A 684 -24.63 -25.18 5.57
CA LEU A 684 -24.73 -23.86 6.18
C LEU A 684 -24.39 -23.97 7.67
N ASP A 685 -23.64 -23.00 8.19
CA ASP A 685 -23.27 -22.98 9.60
C ASP A 685 -24.39 -22.38 10.48
N VAL A 686 -25.53 -23.08 10.52
CA VAL A 686 -26.70 -22.69 11.31
C VAL A 686 -26.50 -23.08 12.77
N PRO A 687 -26.78 -22.20 13.75
CA PRO A 687 -26.77 -22.59 15.15
C PRO A 687 -27.77 -23.71 15.42
N HIS A 688 -27.49 -24.54 16.43
CA HIS A 688 -28.37 -25.64 16.84
C HIS A 688 -28.70 -25.48 18.32
N TYR A 689 -29.92 -25.87 18.68
CA TYR A 689 -30.43 -25.78 20.03
C TYR A 689 -31.17 -27.06 20.39
N TYR A 690 -31.10 -27.40 21.67
CA TYR A 690 -31.84 -28.51 22.27
C TYR A 690 -33.02 -27.93 23.06
N GLN A 691 -34.25 -28.35 22.75
CA GLN A 691 -35.46 -27.70 23.29
C GLN A 691 -35.74 -28.05 24.76
N TYR A 692 -35.26 -29.18 25.25
CA TYR A 692 -35.52 -29.64 26.61
C TYR A 692 -34.59 -29.02 27.66
N PRO A 693 -35.04 -28.92 28.92
CA PRO A 693 -36.39 -29.24 29.42
C PRO A 693 -37.41 -28.11 29.27
N SER A 694 -36.97 -26.93 28.84
CA SER A 694 -37.75 -25.68 28.95
C SER A 694 -38.95 -25.59 28.00
N LEU A 695 -38.83 -26.17 26.79
CA LEU A 695 -39.84 -26.10 25.74
C LEU A 695 -40.13 -27.51 25.19
N TYR A 696 -40.80 -28.34 25.99
CA TYR A 696 -41.09 -29.74 25.65
C TYR A 696 -41.80 -29.88 24.29
N ASN A 697 -42.73 -28.99 23.95
CA ASN A 697 -43.45 -28.97 22.68
C ASN A 697 -42.96 -27.84 21.75
N GLY A 698 -41.68 -27.45 21.85
CA GLY A 698 -41.15 -26.22 21.22
C GLY A 698 -40.49 -26.39 19.86
N CYS A 699 -40.60 -27.54 19.20
CA CYS A 699 -39.78 -27.87 18.03
C CYS A 699 -39.87 -26.84 16.89
N GLU A 700 -41.06 -26.28 16.63
CA GLU A 700 -41.29 -25.31 15.57
C GLU A 700 -40.58 -23.98 15.86
N VAL A 701 -40.74 -23.46 17.08
CA VAL A 701 -40.20 -22.15 17.44
C VAL A 701 -38.70 -22.19 17.72
N VAL A 702 -38.19 -23.32 18.23
CA VAL A 702 -36.73 -23.53 18.38
C VAL A 702 -36.07 -23.69 17.01
N SER A 703 -36.70 -24.41 16.07
CA SER A 703 -36.23 -24.47 14.68
C SER A 703 -36.25 -23.09 14.00
N LEU A 704 -37.33 -22.31 14.22
CA LEU A 704 -37.40 -20.93 13.74
C LEU A 704 -36.28 -20.07 14.31
N GLN A 705 -35.99 -20.17 15.61
CA GLN A 705 -34.90 -19.44 16.24
C GLN A 705 -33.57 -19.71 15.53
N MET A 706 -33.23 -20.98 15.27
CA MET A 706 -32.00 -21.34 14.56
C MET A 706 -31.87 -20.62 13.21
N LEU A 707 -32.96 -20.55 12.46
CA LEU A 707 -33.03 -19.87 11.18
C LEU A 707 -32.87 -18.34 11.32
N VAL A 708 -33.53 -17.72 12.31
CA VAL A 708 -33.46 -16.27 12.55
C VAL A 708 -32.08 -15.85 13.03
N GLU A 709 -31.46 -16.60 13.94
CA GLU A 709 -30.11 -16.32 14.42
C GLU A 709 -29.07 -16.42 13.30
N TYR A 710 -29.20 -17.42 12.42
CA TYR A 710 -28.33 -17.54 11.25
C TYR A 710 -28.43 -16.33 10.32
N HIS A 711 -29.65 -15.82 10.10
CA HIS A 711 -29.86 -14.69 9.20
C HIS A 711 -29.41 -13.35 9.80
N THR A 712 -29.69 -13.13 11.09
CA THR A 712 -29.47 -11.84 11.76
C THR A 712 -28.10 -11.75 12.45
N GLY A 713 -27.46 -12.89 12.73
CA GLY A 713 -26.26 -12.97 13.58
C GLY A 713 -26.53 -12.67 15.07
N GLN A 714 -27.78 -12.38 15.45
CA GLN A 714 -28.17 -12.11 16.84
C GLN A 714 -28.50 -13.40 17.55
N ARG A 715 -28.15 -13.50 18.85
CA ARG A 715 -28.53 -14.65 19.69
C ARG A 715 -29.72 -14.28 20.57
N PHE A 716 -30.69 -15.17 20.69
CA PHE A 716 -31.90 -14.96 21.49
C PHE A 716 -31.94 -15.90 22.70
N ASN A 717 -32.59 -15.43 23.78
CA ASN A 717 -32.99 -16.34 24.84
C ASN A 717 -34.14 -17.22 24.33
N MET A 718 -33.94 -18.53 24.34
CA MET A 718 -34.85 -19.50 23.73
C MET A 718 -36.28 -19.42 24.28
N VAL A 719 -36.44 -19.27 25.60
CA VAL A 719 -37.77 -19.18 26.23
C VAL A 719 -38.44 -17.86 25.87
N ASN A 720 -37.72 -16.74 25.97
CA ASN A 720 -38.29 -15.43 25.62
C ASN A 720 -38.66 -15.32 24.14
N PHE A 721 -37.89 -15.95 23.25
CA PHE A 721 -38.22 -16.03 21.82
C PHE A 721 -39.47 -16.89 21.60
N ALA A 722 -39.55 -18.04 22.25
CA ALA A 722 -40.72 -18.93 22.17
C ALA A 722 -42.02 -18.24 22.62
N MET A 723 -41.97 -17.43 23.68
CA MET A 723 -43.14 -16.74 24.22
C MET A 723 -43.66 -15.59 23.32
N GLN A 724 -42.95 -15.23 22.25
CA GLN A 724 -43.41 -14.24 21.27
C GLN A 724 -44.25 -14.84 20.15
N MET A 725 -44.26 -16.17 19.98
CA MET A 725 -45.04 -16.79 18.91
C MET A 725 -46.55 -16.63 19.15
N PRO A 726 -47.38 -16.53 18.10
CA PRO A 726 -48.83 -16.54 18.26
C PRO A 726 -49.30 -17.82 18.96
N MET A 727 -50.19 -17.69 19.94
CA MET A 727 -50.77 -18.79 20.70
C MET A 727 -52.27 -18.90 20.43
N ASP A 728 -52.81 -20.13 20.38
CA ASP A 728 -54.24 -20.37 20.48
C ASP A 728 -54.58 -20.85 21.91
N THR A 729 -55.28 -19.98 22.64
CA THR A 729 -55.64 -20.21 24.05
C THR A 729 -56.97 -20.95 24.24
N THR A 730 -57.55 -21.51 23.17
CA THR A 730 -58.80 -22.27 23.24
C THR A 730 -58.64 -23.45 24.22
N PRO A 731 -59.47 -23.54 25.27
CA PRO A 731 -59.36 -24.63 26.24
C PRO A 731 -59.69 -25.98 25.61
N MET A 732 -58.98 -27.01 26.05
CA MET A 732 -59.22 -28.38 25.62
C MET A 732 -60.46 -28.96 26.30
N VAL A 733 -61.43 -29.39 25.50
CA VAL A 733 -62.64 -30.10 25.95
C VAL A 733 -62.60 -31.53 25.44
N LYS A 734 -62.69 -32.50 26.37
CA LYS A 734 -62.80 -33.94 26.06
C LYS A 734 -64.20 -34.45 26.36
N GLN A 735 -64.71 -35.37 25.55
CA GLN A 735 -65.97 -36.09 25.75
C GLN A 735 -65.72 -37.58 25.54
N GLY A 736 -66.02 -38.41 26.55
CA GLY A 736 -65.76 -39.86 26.49
C GLY A 736 -64.28 -40.21 26.25
N GLY A 737 -63.36 -39.43 26.81
CA GLY A 737 -61.91 -39.59 26.64
C GLY A 737 -61.34 -39.09 25.31
N ARG A 738 -62.18 -38.69 24.35
CA ARG A 738 -61.76 -38.16 23.03
C ARG A 738 -61.78 -36.63 23.01
N TYR A 739 -60.92 -36.03 22.20
CA TYR A 739 -60.93 -34.57 21.99
C TYR A 739 -62.22 -34.17 21.27
N LYS A 740 -62.99 -33.28 21.88
CA LYS A 740 -64.20 -32.70 21.28
C LYS A 740 -63.86 -31.36 20.64
N THR A 741 -63.32 -30.44 21.45
CA THR A 741 -62.97 -29.09 21.03
C THR A 741 -61.61 -28.69 21.58
N TRP A 742 -60.78 -28.06 20.75
CA TRP A 742 -59.48 -27.50 21.12
C TRP A 742 -59.04 -26.43 20.09
N GLY A 743 -57.83 -25.89 20.22
CA GLY A 743 -57.32 -24.80 19.39
C GLY A 743 -57.05 -25.17 17.92
N ASP A 744 -56.84 -24.15 17.10
CA ASP A 744 -56.54 -24.24 15.67
C ASP A 744 -55.06 -23.89 15.40
N PRO A 745 -54.25 -24.83 14.86
CA PRO A 745 -52.85 -24.55 14.54
C PRO A 745 -52.67 -23.49 13.44
N ASP A 746 -53.72 -23.12 12.69
CA ASP A 746 -53.70 -21.99 11.75
C ASP A 746 -53.92 -20.62 12.42
N VAL A 747 -54.34 -20.59 13.69
CA VAL A 747 -54.45 -19.36 14.50
C VAL A 747 -53.16 -19.09 15.26
N GLY A 748 -52.60 -20.11 15.90
CA GLY A 748 -51.39 -20.05 16.72
C GLY A 748 -51.02 -21.41 17.29
N PHE A 749 -50.01 -21.46 18.15
CA PHE A 749 -49.60 -22.68 18.83
C PHE A 749 -50.71 -23.17 19.76
N VAL A 750 -51.13 -24.42 19.56
CA VAL A 750 -52.25 -25.01 20.30
C VAL A 750 -51.77 -25.61 21.62
N GLY A 751 -52.24 -25.06 22.74
CA GLY A 751 -51.95 -25.56 24.08
C GLY A 751 -50.67 -24.97 24.70
N ASP A 752 -49.92 -25.78 25.43
CA ASP A 752 -48.76 -25.33 26.21
C ASP A 752 -47.43 -25.78 25.61
N VAL A 753 -46.62 -24.82 25.16
CA VAL A 753 -45.31 -25.06 24.55
C VAL A 753 -44.30 -25.64 25.54
N THR A 754 -44.47 -25.38 26.84
CA THR A 754 -43.52 -25.82 27.88
C THR A 754 -43.64 -27.31 28.22
N GLY A 755 -44.76 -27.94 27.85
CA GLY A 755 -45.08 -29.33 28.22
C GLY A 755 -45.64 -29.52 29.62
N LYS A 756 -45.82 -28.45 30.41
CA LYS A 756 -46.49 -28.54 31.73
C LYS A 756 -47.96 -28.94 31.61
N ARG A 757 -48.58 -28.62 30.47
CA ARG A 757 -49.93 -29.03 30.07
C ARG A 757 -49.90 -29.58 28.64
N PRO A 758 -50.98 -30.25 28.17
CA PRO A 758 -51.06 -30.70 26.79
C PRO A 758 -50.81 -29.56 25.78
N GLY A 759 -49.95 -29.82 24.82
CA GLY A 759 -49.65 -28.97 23.67
C GLY A 759 -49.64 -29.80 22.40
N PHE A 760 -49.72 -29.14 21.25
CA PHE A 760 -49.72 -29.80 19.95
C PHE A 760 -48.70 -29.21 18.99
N SER A 761 -49.05 -28.15 18.26
CA SER A 761 -48.23 -27.61 17.18
C SER A 761 -48.75 -26.23 16.74
N ILE A 762 -47.99 -25.56 15.89
CA ILE A 762 -48.34 -24.35 15.15
C ILE A 762 -48.06 -24.56 13.66
N ASN A 763 -48.93 -24.07 12.78
CA ASN A 763 -48.71 -24.14 11.33
C ASN A 763 -47.79 -23.00 10.83
N PRO A 764 -47.20 -23.13 9.63
CA PRO A 764 -46.29 -22.13 9.05
C PRO A 764 -46.85 -20.70 9.01
N ALA A 765 -48.13 -20.52 8.64
CA ALA A 765 -48.70 -19.19 8.44
C ALA A 765 -48.73 -18.31 9.70
N PRO A 766 -49.24 -18.76 10.87
CA PRO A 766 -49.14 -17.98 12.10
C PRO A 766 -47.70 -17.87 12.60
N LEU A 767 -46.86 -18.91 12.49
CA LEU A 767 -45.47 -18.83 12.94
C LEU A 767 -44.64 -17.82 12.12
N LYS A 768 -44.94 -17.67 10.82
CA LYS A 768 -44.31 -16.65 9.97
C LYS A 768 -44.52 -15.23 10.50
N ARG A 769 -45.61 -14.93 11.23
CA ARG A 769 -45.82 -13.60 11.82
C ARG A 769 -44.71 -13.25 12.82
N LEU A 770 -44.16 -14.24 13.53
CA LEU A 770 -42.99 -14.04 14.37
C LEU A 770 -41.74 -13.85 13.51
N LEU A 771 -41.55 -14.69 12.48
CA LEU A 771 -40.42 -14.56 11.54
C LEU A 771 -40.34 -13.15 10.91
N ASP A 772 -41.47 -12.60 10.49
CA ASP A 772 -41.60 -11.29 9.84
C ASP A 772 -41.18 -10.12 10.72
N GLN A 773 -41.06 -10.31 12.04
CA GLN A 773 -40.51 -9.30 12.95
C GLN A 773 -38.99 -9.15 12.83
N TYR A 774 -38.30 -10.17 12.32
CA TYR A 774 -36.84 -10.24 12.26
C TYR A 774 -36.28 -10.27 10.84
N ALA A 775 -37.03 -10.84 9.89
CA ALA A 775 -36.62 -10.99 8.51
C ALA A 775 -37.83 -11.14 7.59
N LYS A 776 -37.69 -10.84 6.29
CA LYS A 776 -38.78 -11.06 5.33
C LYS A 776 -39.02 -12.56 5.13
N GLY A 777 -39.94 -13.13 5.91
CA GLY A 777 -40.26 -14.54 5.88
C GLY A 777 -40.95 -14.95 4.59
N THR A 778 -40.73 -16.20 4.19
CA THR A 778 -41.36 -16.84 3.05
C THR A 778 -42.05 -18.12 3.50
N ASN A 779 -43.36 -18.23 3.25
CA ASN A 779 -44.10 -19.46 3.46
C ASN A 779 -43.91 -20.37 2.24
N LEU A 780 -43.25 -21.50 2.45
CA LEU A 780 -42.97 -22.50 1.41
C LEU A 780 -43.97 -23.66 1.45
N THR A 781 -45.06 -23.54 2.21
CA THR A 781 -46.08 -24.59 2.31
C THR A 781 -46.63 -24.96 0.93
N GLY A 782 -46.65 -26.26 0.61
CA GLY A 782 -47.05 -26.80 -0.69
C GLY A 782 -45.93 -26.86 -1.72
N SER A 783 -44.72 -26.39 -1.40
CA SER A 783 -43.57 -26.48 -2.31
C SER A 783 -42.96 -27.88 -2.29
N SER A 784 -42.49 -28.35 -3.45
CA SER A 784 -41.71 -29.60 -3.57
C SER A 784 -40.38 -29.50 -2.82
N PHE A 785 -39.81 -30.65 -2.43
CA PHE A 785 -38.52 -30.68 -1.73
C PHE A 785 -37.40 -30.02 -2.54
N SER A 786 -37.43 -30.09 -3.88
CA SER A 786 -36.48 -29.40 -4.75
C SER A 786 -36.48 -27.87 -4.58
N VAL A 787 -37.60 -27.26 -4.21
CA VAL A 787 -37.65 -25.82 -3.88
C VAL A 787 -36.91 -25.57 -2.57
N LEU A 788 -37.11 -26.41 -1.55
CA LEU A 788 -36.42 -26.29 -0.26
C LEU A 788 -34.90 -26.46 -0.44
N GLU A 789 -34.49 -27.43 -1.24
CA GLU A 789 -33.09 -27.61 -1.64
C GLU A 789 -32.51 -26.35 -2.30
N ASN A 790 -33.26 -25.71 -3.21
CA ASN A 790 -32.80 -24.47 -3.84
C ASN A 790 -32.61 -23.34 -2.82
N TYR A 791 -33.47 -23.20 -1.80
CA TYR A 791 -33.26 -22.21 -0.73
C TYR A 791 -31.95 -22.48 0.01
N VAL A 792 -31.71 -23.74 0.42
CA VAL A 792 -30.49 -24.12 1.16
C VAL A 792 -29.24 -23.90 0.31
N ARG A 793 -29.25 -24.26 -0.98
CA ARG A 793 -28.15 -24.00 -1.92
C ARG A 793 -27.91 -22.52 -2.19
N ASN A 794 -28.93 -21.70 -1.99
CA ASN A 794 -28.80 -20.25 -2.03
C ASN A 794 -28.49 -19.66 -0.65
N GLY A 795 -28.10 -20.46 0.34
CA GLY A 795 -27.68 -19.99 1.65
C GLY A 795 -28.82 -19.60 2.59
N LYS A 796 -30.05 -20.07 2.32
CA LYS A 796 -31.23 -19.83 3.16
C LYS A 796 -31.67 -21.14 3.82
N PRO A 797 -31.47 -21.30 5.15
CA PRO A 797 -31.99 -22.45 5.88
C PRO A 797 -33.52 -22.54 5.76
N VAL A 798 -34.08 -23.73 5.96
CA VAL A 798 -35.51 -23.97 5.85
C VAL A 798 -36.02 -24.69 7.09
N VAL A 799 -37.02 -24.14 7.76
CA VAL A 799 -37.77 -24.88 8.80
C VAL A 799 -38.82 -25.75 8.11
N ALA A 800 -38.79 -27.05 8.33
CA ALA A 800 -39.71 -28.02 7.71
C ALA A 800 -40.42 -28.85 8.79
N TRP A 801 -41.72 -29.09 8.59
CA TRP A 801 -42.50 -29.97 9.46
C TRP A 801 -42.40 -31.39 8.94
N VAL A 802 -42.01 -32.29 9.84
CA VAL A 802 -41.77 -33.71 9.62
C VAL A 802 -42.35 -34.46 10.81
N THR A 803 -41.86 -35.68 11.05
CA THR A 803 -42.16 -36.45 12.26
C THR A 803 -40.91 -36.62 13.10
N GLU A 804 -41.10 -36.84 14.40
CA GLU A 804 -40.00 -37.15 15.30
C GLU A 804 -39.28 -38.43 14.81
N GLY A 805 -37.95 -38.35 14.69
CA GLY A 805 -37.12 -39.43 14.14
C GLY A 805 -37.36 -39.77 12.65
N LEU A 806 -38.09 -38.92 11.91
CA LEU A 806 -38.51 -39.19 10.52
C LEU A 806 -39.27 -40.52 10.37
N THR A 807 -40.09 -40.87 11.37
CA THR A 807 -40.93 -42.06 11.39
C THR A 807 -42.23 -41.88 10.61
N THR A 808 -42.95 -42.97 10.30
CA THR A 808 -44.27 -42.87 9.65
C THR A 808 -45.23 -42.03 10.51
N PRO A 809 -45.99 -41.08 9.92
CA PRO A 809 -46.92 -40.27 10.68
C PRO A 809 -48.01 -41.10 11.35
N ASN A 810 -48.32 -40.78 12.61
CA ASN A 810 -49.36 -41.46 13.37
C ASN A 810 -50.75 -41.26 12.76
N SER A 811 -51.68 -42.15 13.09
CA SER A 811 -53.10 -41.97 12.78
C SER A 811 -53.60 -40.65 13.39
N SER A 812 -54.39 -39.93 12.60
CA SER A 812 -54.89 -38.62 13.00
C SER A 812 -55.85 -38.72 14.19
N VAL A 813 -55.58 -37.93 15.22
CA VAL A 813 -56.55 -37.59 16.26
C VAL A 813 -57.30 -36.34 15.81
N THR A 814 -58.61 -36.31 16.02
CA THR A 814 -59.46 -35.21 15.51
C THR A 814 -60.15 -34.45 16.64
N TRP A 815 -60.36 -33.16 16.41
CA TRP A 815 -61.23 -32.30 17.21
C TRP A 815 -61.86 -31.21 16.33
N LYS A 816 -62.89 -30.55 16.86
CA LYS A 816 -63.48 -29.35 16.26
C LYS A 816 -62.91 -28.08 16.87
N THR A 817 -62.59 -27.09 16.05
CA THR A 817 -62.29 -25.73 16.57
C THR A 817 -63.59 -25.05 17.03
N PRO A 818 -63.54 -23.94 17.78
CA PRO A 818 -64.72 -23.14 18.08
C PRO A 818 -65.47 -22.65 16.83
N SER A 819 -64.76 -22.48 15.71
CA SER A 819 -65.35 -22.14 14.40
C SER A 819 -65.96 -23.34 13.64
N GLY A 820 -65.91 -24.55 14.21
CA GLY A 820 -66.48 -25.77 13.60
C GLY A 820 -65.58 -26.48 12.59
N LYS A 821 -64.36 -25.98 12.35
CA LYS A 821 -63.34 -26.63 11.51
C LYS A 821 -62.85 -27.92 12.16
N THR A 822 -62.68 -28.99 11.37
CA THR A 822 -62.08 -30.24 11.86
C THR A 822 -60.56 -30.16 11.73
N ILE A 823 -59.85 -30.40 12.82
CA ILE A 823 -58.39 -30.57 12.81
C ILE A 823 -58.06 -32.07 12.75
N TYR A 824 -57.07 -32.42 11.93
CA TYR A 824 -56.50 -33.77 11.84
C TYR A 824 -55.06 -33.73 12.33
N ALA A 825 -54.86 -34.08 13.59
CA ALA A 825 -53.59 -33.94 14.28
C ALA A 825 -52.84 -35.26 14.36
N LYS A 826 -51.58 -35.24 13.91
CA LYS A 826 -50.65 -36.35 14.05
C LYS A 826 -49.70 -35.99 15.19
N PHE A 827 -49.81 -36.68 16.33
CA PHE A 827 -49.10 -36.29 17.55
C PHE A 827 -47.59 -36.56 17.56
N ASN A 828 -47.07 -37.33 16.59
CA ASN A 828 -45.62 -37.41 16.35
C ASN A 828 -45.12 -36.33 15.38
N THR A 829 -45.88 -35.24 15.18
CA THR A 829 -45.44 -34.08 14.40
C THR A 829 -44.18 -33.48 15.02
N HIS A 830 -43.28 -33.02 14.18
CA HIS A 830 -42.01 -32.43 14.57
C HIS A 830 -41.63 -31.33 13.59
N ALA A 831 -40.71 -30.45 13.97
CA ALA A 831 -40.12 -29.47 13.07
C ALA A 831 -38.60 -29.42 13.25
N VAL A 832 -37.91 -29.30 12.12
CA VAL A 832 -36.45 -29.27 12.04
C VAL A 832 -35.99 -28.14 11.13
N THR A 833 -34.75 -27.69 11.29
CA THR A 833 -34.13 -26.68 10.41
C THR A 833 -33.17 -27.36 9.44
N ILE A 834 -33.52 -27.41 8.17
CA ILE A 834 -32.65 -27.90 7.09
C ILE A 834 -31.47 -26.94 6.93
N THR A 835 -30.27 -27.48 7.05
CA THR A 835 -29.00 -26.76 7.05
C THR A 835 -28.10 -27.12 5.88
N GLY A 836 -28.38 -28.21 5.17
CA GLY A 836 -27.53 -28.62 4.06
C GLY A 836 -28.14 -29.68 3.17
N VAL A 837 -27.50 -29.88 2.02
CA VAL A 837 -27.87 -30.86 1.00
C VAL A 837 -26.62 -31.35 0.28
N ASP A 838 -26.61 -32.61 -0.15
CA ASP A 838 -25.67 -33.11 -1.16
C ASP A 838 -26.44 -33.73 -2.35
N GLY A 839 -25.81 -34.59 -3.15
CA GLY A 839 -26.50 -35.29 -4.24
C GLY A 839 -27.67 -36.16 -3.75
N ASN A 840 -27.51 -36.84 -2.61
CA ASN A 840 -28.40 -37.91 -2.13
C ASN A 840 -29.05 -37.64 -0.77
N ASN A 841 -28.48 -36.74 0.03
CA ASN A 841 -28.85 -36.52 1.41
C ASN A 841 -29.29 -35.09 1.68
N VAL A 842 -30.06 -34.95 2.75
CA VAL A 842 -30.40 -33.70 3.40
C VAL A 842 -29.81 -33.70 4.81
N TYR A 843 -29.34 -32.53 5.24
CA TYR A 843 -28.79 -32.27 6.56
C TYR A 843 -29.69 -31.28 7.28
N TYR A 844 -29.99 -31.54 8.55
CA TYR A 844 -30.87 -30.70 9.36
C TYR A 844 -30.43 -30.66 10.82
N ASN A 845 -30.72 -29.56 11.50
CA ASN A 845 -30.62 -29.47 12.94
C ASN A 845 -31.94 -29.93 13.56
N ASP A 846 -31.84 -30.82 14.55
CA ASP A 846 -32.99 -31.40 15.23
C ASP A 846 -33.10 -30.87 16.66
N PRO A 847 -34.16 -30.10 17.00
CA PRO A 847 -34.31 -29.53 18.33
C PRO A 847 -34.67 -30.53 19.42
N VAL A 848 -35.19 -31.72 19.06
CA VAL A 848 -35.54 -32.78 20.02
C VAL A 848 -34.32 -33.59 20.42
N THR A 849 -33.36 -33.84 19.53
CA THR A 849 -32.13 -34.56 19.84
C THR A 849 -30.94 -33.63 20.14
N GLY A 850 -31.02 -32.37 19.71
CA GLY A 850 -29.93 -31.41 19.78
C GLY A 850 -28.83 -31.72 18.74
N GLN A 851 -29.06 -32.64 17.81
CA GLN A 851 -28.05 -33.02 16.84
C GLN A 851 -27.92 -31.92 15.76
N LYS A 852 -26.70 -31.40 15.60
CA LYS A 852 -26.34 -30.51 14.48
C LYS A 852 -26.11 -31.34 13.22
N ASN A 853 -26.67 -30.90 12.09
CA ASN A 853 -26.50 -31.53 10.78
C ASN A 853 -26.79 -33.05 10.78
N ALA A 854 -27.84 -33.48 11.48
CA ALA A 854 -28.40 -34.81 11.36
C ALA A 854 -28.68 -35.11 9.88
N ARG A 855 -28.38 -36.34 9.45
CA ARG A 855 -28.39 -36.73 8.03
C ARG A 855 -29.53 -37.69 7.75
N ALA A 856 -30.27 -37.45 6.66
CA ALA A 856 -31.26 -38.37 6.11
C ALA A 856 -31.15 -38.44 4.59
N SER A 857 -31.58 -39.55 3.99
CA SER A 857 -31.72 -39.61 2.53
C SER A 857 -32.81 -38.64 2.07
N LYS A 858 -32.61 -37.98 0.92
CA LYS A 858 -33.59 -37.03 0.37
C LYS A 858 -34.95 -37.68 0.15
N SER A 859 -34.96 -38.89 -0.41
CA SER A 859 -36.20 -39.63 -0.71
C SER A 859 -37.00 -39.93 0.55
N HIS A 860 -36.34 -40.35 1.64
CA HIS A 860 -37.01 -40.63 2.90
C HIS A 860 -37.55 -39.35 3.54
N PHE A 861 -36.73 -38.31 3.61
CA PHE A 861 -37.13 -37.02 4.17
C PHE A 861 -38.31 -36.41 3.39
N GLU A 862 -38.22 -36.40 2.05
CA GLU A 862 -39.27 -35.89 1.17
C GLU A 862 -40.58 -36.66 1.34
N ASN A 863 -40.52 -38.00 1.45
CA ASN A 863 -41.71 -38.81 1.70
C ASN A 863 -42.41 -38.41 3.02
N ILE A 864 -41.67 -38.25 4.12
CA ILE A 864 -42.23 -37.83 5.40
C ILE A 864 -42.78 -36.40 5.33
N TYR A 865 -42.02 -35.46 4.76
CA TYR A 865 -42.42 -34.07 4.54
C TYR A 865 -43.74 -33.98 3.73
N ASN A 866 -43.87 -34.78 2.67
CA ASN A 866 -45.07 -34.84 1.85
C ASN A 866 -46.28 -35.35 2.67
N GLN A 867 -46.11 -36.41 3.47
CA GLN A 867 -47.18 -36.93 4.32
C GLN A 867 -47.57 -36.00 5.49
N MET A 868 -46.69 -35.06 5.86
CA MET A 868 -46.96 -34.02 6.86
C MET A 868 -47.55 -32.73 6.27
N GLY A 869 -47.88 -32.74 4.97
CA GLY A 869 -48.60 -31.66 4.29
C GLY A 869 -47.69 -30.59 3.68
N GLN A 870 -46.42 -30.94 3.40
CA GLN A 870 -45.46 -30.07 2.72
C GLN A 870 -45.32 -28.68 3.36
N LYS A 871 -45.24 -28.63 4.68
CA LYS A 871 -45.20 -27.39 5.46
C LYS A 871 -43.75 -26.94 5.66
N ALA A 872 -43.42 -25.72 5.24
CA ALA A 872 -42.08 -25.17 5.40
C ALA A 872 -42.05 -23.64 5.46
N LEU A 873 -41.03 -23.09 6.11
CA LEU A 873 -40.72 -21.66 6.21
C LEU A 873 -39.24 -21.40 5.88
N SER A 874 -38.97 -20.27 5.23
CA SER A 874 -37.61 -19.77 5.01
C SER A 874 -37.59 -18.23 4.98
N ILE A 875 -36.47 -17.62 4.62
CA ILE A 875 -36.31 -16.16 4.43
C ILE A 875 -35.92 -15.91 2.97
N ASN A 876 -36.42 -14.80 2.41
CA ASN A 876 -35.91 -14.24 1.16
C ASN A 876 -34.67 -13.40 1.43
#